data_AF-A0AAV1D712-F1
#
_entry.id   AF-A0AAV1D712-F1
#
_cell.length_a   1.000
_cell.length_b   1.000
_cell.length_c   1.000
_cell.angle_alpha   90.00
_cell.angle_beta   90.00
_cell.angle_gamma   90.00
#
_symmetry.space_group_name_H-M   'P 1'
#
loop_
_entity.id
_entity.type
_entity.pdbx_description
1 polymer ?
#
loop_
_entity_poly.entity_id
_entity_poly.type
_entity_poly.pdbx_seq_one_letter_code
_entity_poly.pdbx_strand_id
1 'polypeptide(L)'
;MYSTESIVQDALDELQSISQKLSDLFPDLELYDLRQLLEWGRWFYLWGRKWGDEQDVGWETAVCTVEESLHRHSLEILFLCLRFKEKLLRVDDSDERWDDDSEGWDDVLKDFLRRIIGSVQPGIEELVRMLGTDLTLQTRSSSRTEVKQLLDSVDFILHTCQSLESHTLHETVTFMKNFIRFATLHGLEDRQIIGDLLTHFERVFIQSAVLLFGTWVQEGYLSTDSHRELLRKIQPVESRVCEIYVGVLQDVSKFSGSSFHPTKVTHALVFRDFVDSLIFLILNLFFRDCIFVDMFHHEMHKVHEGLSFLRTTLSKHHDKLDDLIRPLICEAGIMIFHLYQENGEQRGRLVAKLELLFSNFETKLQILKAAEEDAPRFPPASAYPQTNLLGFIDSVLEKIKSFVIQVSSEKDKFRALHDDLTVLRSFVVHDNGMTIQDLSSRIAAVAYDTEFVLDSLVVAGKPLRTSLIVQLDVIITEIELIKTQVSEIPWSMEPTIEVQKISQANLKMAPAVGKIPDSNERVVGLDDEAKIIIDRLTRGTKQLNVVSIVGMAGLGKTSLAKKVDHHSHISHHFQVRSWVTVSQEYNTKSLLIGILSGLDQNSTGAYINMREDDLAERLRKRLKGIRYLMILDDIWDTRVWNSLKMSFPDDDKGSRILLTSRQETIGLEINPHSEPHRLRALNDDESWELFRKKMCFDQSCPSEEVIARAKTIAKSCKGLPLMILIVAGFLTNTEPSKWEEVEEMLKTGSAMAADQCMETLELSYRHLPNHLKPCFLYLGAFEEDESIPVHEILRLWIAEGFVQETAGRECLEDVAKGYMMELVQRNLVMVAGRDLLGQIRWCVLHDLLRDFAIARSKEEHFMHRLRGQELNGCVEASQPYRLTIDFSGPEKFSESRSLYPRLRTLLSVTKPKVYPLTTSLYKFFQFKLIRVLVLSREFEFDTFPCVILPLVQLKYLDFAVSFTSEIIIPSSILNLSDLETLIVGGDRVLLPDTFWGMKKLRHLEGAREWVLPSEIPVANLENLQTFSTVTFTCSQTMVGVVKKLPNLRTLVCHLDLGGGECTVDFIPLNQLESLFITTRGRNLFQFRFPQNLKDLCLCSTCLPWSEVSAIGRLPNLEALQLDLNEYKGENWDIEEEDTFPKLRVLELDGMASLERWTTASDDDFPSIETLILGYCNCLKEIPSCIAQRSTLQMIEVKDCPRVFDSVKEIHETQMDYGNEDLRIYLDGQQLTKE
;
A
#
# COMPACT_ATOMS: atom_id res chain seq x y z
N MET A 1 5.97 -14.04 63.37
CA MET A 1 6.08 -12.78 62.61
C MET A 1 6.74 -13.13 61.30
N TYR A 2 5.96 -13.35 60.26
CA TYR A 2 6.49 -13.45 58.90
C TYR A 2 6.80 -12.04 58.40
N SER A 3 7.88 -11.87 57.63
CA SER A 3 8.13 -10.59 56.96
C SER A 3 7.00 -10.33 55.95
N THR A 4 6.65 -9.06 55.73
CA THR A 4 5.68 -8.66 54.69
C THR A 4 6.04 -9.26 53.34
N GLU A 5 7.34 -9.36 53.03
CA GLU A 5 7.83 -10.02 51.82
C GLU A 5 7.47 -11.51 51.73
N SER A 6 7.59 -12.26 52.83
CA SER A 6 7.20 -13.68 52.88
C SER A 6 5.70 -13.85 52.65
N ILE A 7 4.88 -12.99 53.25
CA ILE A 7 3.42 -13.05 53.13
C ILE A 7 2.94 -12.67 51.72
N VAL A 8 3.57 -11.67 51.10
CA VAL A 8 3.24 -11.29 49.72
C VAL A 8 3.65 -12.41 48.75
N GLN A 9 4.81 -13.04 48.96
CA GLN A 9 5.24 -14.18 48.14
C GLN A 9 4.32 -15.39 48.32
N ASP A 10 3.93 -15.71 49.56
CA ASP A 10 2.97 -16.78 49.84
C ASP A 10 1.61 -16.51 49.16
N ALA A 11 1.17 -15.24 49.10
CA ALA A 11 -0.05 -14.84 48.39
C ALA A 11 0.08 -14.98 46.87
N LEU A 12 1.22 -14.58 46.29
CA LEU A 12 1.49 -14.73 44.85
C LEU A 12 1.55 -16.21 44.43
N ASP A 13 2.22 -17.04 45.23
CA ASP A 13 2.35 -18.48 44.97
C ASP A 13 0.99 -19.19 45.04
N GLU A 14 0.14 -18.82 46.00
CA GLU A 14 -1.21 -19.37 46.15
C GLU A 14 -2.16 -18.89 45.05
N LEU A 15 -2.08 -17.62 44.63
CA LEU A 15 -2.80 -17.10 43.45
C LEU A 15 -2.40 -17.85 42.18
N GLN A 16 -1.10 -18.10 41.99
CA GLN A 16 -0.60 -18.82 40.82
C GLN A 16 -1.07 -20.28 40.79
N SER A 17 -1.13 -20.94 41.94
CA SER A 17 -1.65 -22.30 42.13
C SER A 17 -3.14 -22.44 41.76
N ILE A 18 -3.93 -21.37 41.91
CA ILE A 18 -5.39 -21.39 41.73
C ILE A 18 -5.83 -20.71 40.40
N SER A 19 -4.98 -19.87 39.80
CA SER A 19 -5.32 -19.01 38.65
C SER A 19 -5.94 -19.73 37.45
N GLN A 20 -5.43 -20.91 37.08
CA GLN A 20 -5.94 -21.68 35.94
C GLN A 20 -7.38 -22.14 36.17
N LYS A 21 -7.71 -22.63 37.38
CA LYS A 21 -9.05 -23.15 37.73
C LYS A 21 -10.08 -22.04 37.92
N LEU A 22 -9.66 -20.87 38.40
CA LEU A 22 -10.55 -19.72 38.53
C LEU A 22 -10.84 -19.06 37.18
N SER A 23 -9.87 -19.02 36.26
CA SER A 23 -10.07 -18.51 34.90
C SER A 23 -11.07 -19.36 34.10
N ASP A 24 -11.14 -20.68 34.36
CA ASP A 24 -12.11 -21.58 33.74
C ASP A 24 -13.53 -21.43 34.33
N LEU A 25 -13.66 -21.08 35.61
CA LEU A 25 -14.94 -20.94 36.32
C LEU A 25 -15.53 -19.52 36.23
N PHE A 26 -14.70 -18.49 36.07
CA PHE A 26 -15.09 -17.09 35.93
C PHE A 26 -14.30 -16.44 34.78
N PRO A 27 -14.77 -16.57 33.53
CA PRO A 27 -14.05 -16.05 32.35
C PRO A 27 -13.89 -14.52 32.35
N ASP A 28 -14.80 -13.81 33.03
CA ASP A 28 -14.85 -12.34 33.09
C ASP A 28 -14.04 -11.74 34.27
N LEU A 29 -13.36 -12.58 35.08
CA LEU A 29 -12.62 -12.16 36.26
C LEU A 29 -11.12 -11.98 35.94
N GLU A 30 -10.67 -10.74 35.79
CA GLU A 30 -9.26 -10.40 35.49
C GLU A 30 -8.36 -10.56 36.73
N LEU A 31 -8.06 -11.82 37.11
CA LEU A 31 -7.05 -12.16 38.14
C LEU A 31 -5.66 -11.61 37.81
N TYR A 32 -5.42 -11.29 36.53
CA TYR A 32 -4.23 -10.62 36.04
C TYR A 32 -3.96 -9.30 36.79
N ASP A 33 -4.98 -8.47 37.00
CA ASP A 33 -4.83 -7.15 37.64
C ASP A 33 -4.43 -7.26 39.12
N LEU A 34 -5.00 -8.24 39.83
CA LEU A 34 -4.67 -8.53 41.23
C LEU A 34 -3.21 -8.96 41.39
N ARG A 35 -2.73 -9.80 40.46
CA ARG A 35 -1.35 -10.26 40.44
C ARG A 35 -0.40 -9.12 40.11
N GLN A 36 -0.70 -8.34 39.06
CA GLN A 36 0.10 -7.19 38.68
C GLN A 36 0.17 -6.17 39.82
N LEU A 37 -0.93 -5.89 40.53
CA LEU A 37 -0.95 -4.96 41.65
C LEU A 37 -0.11 -5.43 42.85
N LEU A 38 -0.19 -6.71 43.20
CA LEU A 38 0.66 -7.29 44.25
C LEU A 38 2.14 -7.23 43.88
N GLU A 39 2.47 -7.51 42.60
CA GLU A 39 3.83 -7.40 42.09
C GLU A 39 4.31 -5.94 42.13
N TRP A 40 3.53 -4.99 41.61
CA TRP A 40 3.82 -3.55 41.68
C TRP A 40 4.03 -3.06 43.11
N GLY A 41 3.09 -3.35 44.02
CA GLY A 41 3.19 -2.94 45.41
C GLY A 41 4.39 -3.56 46.11
N ARG A 42 4.65 -4.86 45.91
CA ARG A 42 5.85 -5.53 46.44
C ARG A 42 7.12 -4.83 45.97
N TRP A 43 7.19 -4.46 44.69
CA TRP A 43 8.34 -3.74 44.13
C TRP A 43 8.51 -2.35 44.76
N PHE A 44 7.46 -1.54 44.81
CA PHE A 44 7.51 -0.21 45.43
C PHE A 44 7.91 -0.28 46.91
N TYR A 45 7.45 -1.30 47.65
CA TYR A 45 7.86 -1.56 49.03
C TYR A 45 9.36 -1.88 49.17
N LEU A 46 9.85 -2.86 48.39
CA LEU A 46 11.26 -3.25 48.41
C LEU A 46 12.18 -2.08 48.04
N TRP A 47 11.73 -1.23 47.13
CA TRP A 47 12.44 -0.01 46.75
C TRP A 47 12.39 1.09 47.79
N GLY A 48 11.22 1.34 48.36
CA GLY A 48 11.05 2.27 49.47
C GLY A 48 12.06 1.99 50.57
N ARG A 49 12.28 0.70 50.89
CA ARG A 49 13.31 0.31 51.87
C ARG A 49 14.75 0.40 51.35
N LYS A 50 15.00 0.17 50.07
CA LYS A 50 16.36 0.20 49.50
C LYS A 50 16.89 1.62 49.30
N TRP A 51 16.01 2.55 48.93
CA TRP A 51 16.39 3.89 48.42
C TRP A 51 15.95 5.05 49.31
N GLY A 52 15.24 4.76 50.40
CA GLY A 52 14.83 5.77 51.34
C GLY A 52 15.98 6.46 52.04
N ASP A 53 15.86 7.77 52.16
CA ASP A 53 16.53 8.45 53.25
C ASP A 53 15.76 8.12 54.53
N GLU A 54 16.32 7.25 55.38
CA GLU A 54 15.74 6.91 56.69
C GLU A 54 15.52 8.15 57.58
N GLN A 55 16.05 9.32 57.19
CA GLN A 55 15.84 10.59 57.87
C GLN A 55 14.69 11.44 57.30
N ASP A 56 14.12 11.08 56.15
CA ASP A 56 12.95 11.75 55.59
C ASP A 56 11.66 11.12 56.14
N VAL A 57 11.03 11.84 57.06
CA VAL A 57 9.79 11.42 57.74
C VAL A 57 8.65 11.18 56.73
N GLY A 58 8.61 11.90 55.61
CA GLY A 58 7.63 11.67 54.55
C GLY A 58 7.85 10.34 53.83
N TRP A 59 9.12 9.99 53.62
CA TRP A 59 9.51 8.74 53.00
C TRP A 59 9.15 7.52 53.84
N GLU A 60 9.57 7.51 55.11
CA GLU A 60 9.31 6.39 56.03
C GLU A 60 7.80 6.16 56.23
N THR A 61 7.01 7.24 56.22
CA THR A 61 5.55 7.18 56.31
C THR A 61 4.93 6.54 55.07
N ALA A 62 5.39 6.88 53.87
CA ALA A 62 4.87 6.30 52.63
C ALA A 62 5.24 4.82 52.49
N VAL A 63 6.49 4.44 52.84
CA VAL A 63 6.94 3.05 52.87
C VAL A 63 6.14 2.23 53.87
N CYS A 64 5.91 2.75 55.08
CA CYS A 64 5.07 2.08 56.09
C CYS A 64 3.62 1.93 55.61
N THR A 65 3.06 2.93 54.91
CA THR A 65 1.69 2.88 54.38
C THR A 65 1.54 1.79 53.33
N VAL A 66 2.50 1.66 52.40
CA VAL A 66 2.53 0.60 51.40
C VAL A 66 2.80 -0.75 52.05
N GLU A 67 3.70 -0.83 53.03
CA GLU A 67 4.02 -2.05 53.79
C GLU A 67 2.80 -2.59 54.55
N GLU A 68 2.13 -1.76 55.33
CA GLU A 68 0.95 -2.14 56.11
C GLU A 68 -0.23 -2.53 55.22
N SER A 69 -0.41 -1.81 54.10
CA SER A 69 -1.48 -2.11 53.14
C SER A 69 -1.19 -3.42 52.39
N LEU A 70 0.04 -3.65 51.94
CA LEU A 70 0.41 -4.93 51.31
C LEU A 70 0.31 -6.08 52.28
N HIS A 71 0.77 -5.91 53.52
CA HIS A 71 0.70 -6.95 54.54
C HIS A 71 -0.76 -7.32 54.85
N ARG A 72 -1.64 -6.32 55.02
CA ARG A 72 -3.06 -6.53 55.30
C ARG A 72 -3.77 -7.21 54.14
N HIS A 73 -3.67 -6.66 52.93
CA HIS A 73 -4.40 -7.17 51.78
C HIS A 73 -3.83 -8.49 51.26
N SER A 74 -2.51 -8.74 51.40
CA SER A 74 -1.94 -10.07 51.06
C SER A 74 -2.47 -11.16 51.99
N LEU A 75 -2.66 -10.87 53.28
CA LEU A 75 -3.32 -11.80 54.21
C LEU A 75 -4.80 -12.01 53.87
N GLU A 76 -5.52 -10.95 53.49
CA GLU A 76 -6.91 -11.06 53.05
C GLU A 76 -7.04 -11.86 51.74
N ILE A 77 -6.12 -11.66 50.79
CA ILE A 77 -6.03 -12.41 49.53
C ILE A 77 -5.69 -13.88 49.81
N LEU A 78 -4.71 -14.17 50.70
CA LEU A 78 -4.43 -15.53 51.17
C LEU A 78 -5.67 -16.16 51.81
N PHE A 79 -6.43 -15.41 52.62
CA PHE A 79 -7.64 -15.91 53.27
C PHE A 79 -8.78 -16.17 52.27
N LEU A 80 -8.93 -15.29 51.26
CA LEU A 80 -9.84 -15.47 50.13
C LEU A 80 -9.46 -16.70 49.30
N CYS A 81 -8.18 -16.84 48.95
CA CYS A 81 -7.64 -17.99 48.21
C CYS A 81 -7.83 -19.29 49.00
N LEU A 82 -7.58 -19.29 50.31
CA LEU A 82 -7.82 -20.44 51.19
C LEU A 82 -9.31 -20.77 51.31
N ARG A 83 -10.20 -19.78 51.38
CA ARG A 83 -11.66 -20.01 51.31
C ARG A 83 -12.07 -20.59 49.96
N PHE A 84 -11.52 -20.09 48.86
CA PHE A 84 -11.75 -20.64 47.52
C PHE A 84 -11.28 -22.08 47.42
N LYS A 85 -10.07 -22.37 47.93
CA LYS A 85 -9.50 -23.72 48.00
C LYS A 85 -10.36 -24.65 48.83
N GLU A 86 -10.87 -24.19 49.98
CA GLU A 86 -11.77 -24.96 50.85
C GLU A 86 -13.15 -25.19 50.18
N LYS A 87 -13.66 -24.23 49.41
CA LYS A 87 -14.92 -24.37 48.65
C LYS A 87 -14.75 -25.29 47.43
N LEU A 88 -13.64 -25.17 46.70
CA LEU A 88 -13.25 -26.06 45.59
C LEU A 88 -13.06 -27.50 46.06
N LEU A 89 -12.43 -27.71 47.23
CA LEU A 89 -12.29 -29.03 47.86
C LEU A 89 -13.62 -29.64 48.29
N ARG A 90 -14.65 -28.85 48.57
CA ARG A 90 -16.01 -29.33 48.90
C ARG A 90 -16.85 -29.68 47.67
N VAL A 91 -16.56 -29.08 46.51
CA VAL A 91 -17.24 -29.38 45.24
C VAL A 91 -16.78 -30.72 44.65
N ASP A 92 -15.54 -31.14 44.91
CA ASP A 92 -15.03 -32.45 44.47
C ASP A 92 -15.64 -33.64 45.25
N ASP A 93 -16.24 -33.42 46.43
CA ASP A 93 -16.77 -34.47 47.32
C ASP A 93 -18.32 -34.58 47.35
N SER A 94 -19.03 -33.64 46.71
CA SER A 94 -20.49 -33.71 46.56
C SER A 94 -20.91 -33.20 45.19
N ASP A 95 -21.64 -34.03 44.45
CA ASP A 95 -22.22 -33.79 43.10
C ASP A 95 -23.33 -32.70 43.10
N GLU A 96 -23.23 -31.71 43.99
CA GLU A 96 -24.07 -30.52 44.01
C GLU A 96 -23.48 -29.47 43.05
N ARG A 97 -24.20 -29.21 41.95
CA ARG A 97 -23.97 -28.03 41.11
C ARG A 97 -23.99 -26.78 41.99
N TRP A 98 -23.09 -25.83 41.71
CA TRP A 98 -23.18 -24.48 42.27
C TRP A 98 -24.60 -23.93 42.07
N ASP A 99 -25.36 -23.83 43.15
CA ASP A 99 -26.69 -23.23 43.10
C ASP A 99 -26.56 -21.74 42.75
N ASP A 100 -27.35 -21.32 41.78
CA ASP A 100 -27.38 -20.02 41.08
C ASP A 100 -27.84 -18.84 41.96
N ASP A 101 -27.94 -19.04 43.29
CA ASP A 101 -28.39 -18.06 44.28
C ASP A 101 -27.23 -17.29 44.95
N SER A 102 -25.99 -17.40 44.44
CA SER A 102 -24.88 -16.58 44.92
C SER A 102 -24.83 -15.22 44.20
N GLU A 103 -25.76 -14.33 44.55
CA GLU A 103 -25.61 -12.90 44.31
C GLU A 103 -24.21 -12.43 44.77
N GLY A 104 -23.45 -11.85 43.86
CA GLY A 104 -22.46 -10.83 44.19
C GLY A 104 -21.02 -11.26 44.46
N TRP A 105 -20.53 -12.46 44.10
CA TRP A 105 -19.09 -12.74 44.27
C TRP A 105 -18.20 -11.95 43.32
N ASP A 106 -18.62 -11.76 42.06
CA ASP A 106 -17.92 -10.91 41.09
C ASP A 106 -17.94 -9.44 41.53
N ASP A 107 -19.10 -8.94 42.00
CA ASP A 107 -19.22 -7.59 42.57
C ASP A 107 -18.40 -7.44 43.87
N VAL A 108 -18.39 -8.45 44.74
CA VAL A 108 -17.55 -8.45 45.95
C VAL A 108 -16.07 -8.46 45.59
N LEU A 109 -15.65 -9.19 44.56
CA LEU A 109 -14.27 -9.19 44.09
C LEU A 109 -13.89 -7.88 43.42
N LYS A 110 -14.75 -7.30 42.58
CA LYS A 110 -14.56 -5.99 41.94
C LYS A 110 -14.53 -4.86 42.97
N ASP A 111 -15.39 -4.89 43.97
CA ASP A 111 -15.39 -3.91 45.07
C ASP A 111 -14.17 -4.11 45.99
N PHE A 112 -13.76 -5.35 46.23
CA PHE A 112 -12.52 -5.68 46.94
C PHE A 112 -11.27 -5.21 46.18
N LEU A 113 -11.21 -5.42 44.87
CA LEU A 113 -10.18 -4.92 43.96
C LEU A 113 -10.08 -3.39 44.01
N ARG A 114 -11.20 -2.68 43.87
CA ARG A 114 -11.25 -1.22 43.99
C ARG A 114 -10.77 -0.73 45.36
N ARG A 115 -11.07 -1.46 46.44
CA ARG A 115 -10.62 -1.12 47.80
C ARG A 115 -9.13 -1.35 47.98
N ILE A 116 -8.57 -2.42 47.43
CA ILE A 116 -7.13 -2.66 47.43
C ILE A 116 -6.43 -1.53 46.65
N ILE A 117 -6.86 -1.28 45.40
CA ILE A 117 -6.31 -0.22 44.54
C ILE A 117 -6.35 1.12 45.29
N GLY A 118 -7.52 1.53 45.80
CA GLY A 118 -7.67 2.80 46.52
C GLY A 118 -6.89 2.90 47.83
N SER A 119 -6.51 1.78 48.45
CA SER A 119 -5.72 1.78 49.70
C SER A 119 -4.20 1.84 49.47
N VAL A 120 -3.72 1.21 48.40
CA VAL A 120 -2.28 1.13 48.09
C VAL A 120 -1.86 2.31 47.20
N GLN A 121 -2.76 2.78 46.34
CA GLN A 121 -2.51 3.85 45.36
C GLN A 121 -1.95 5.14 45.98
N PRO A 122 -2.48 5.71 47.08
CA PRO A 122 -1.93 6.95 47.65
C PRO A 122 -0.50 6.80 48.16
N GLY A 123 -0.17 5.63 48.72
CA GLY A 123 1.18 5.33 49.19
C GLY A 123 2.17 5.17 48.02
N ILE A 124 1.73 4.52 46.93
CA ILE A 124 2.53 4.42 45.71
C ILE A 124 2.67 5.80 45.05
N GLU A 125 1.60 6.58 44.90
CA GLU A 125 1.63 7.93 44.33
C GLU A 125 2.57 8.86 45.10
N GLU A 126 2.60 8.76 46.43
CA GLU A 126 3.52 9.54 47.27
C GLU A 126 4.98 9.07 47.12
N LEU A 127 5.24 7.75 47.10
CA LEU A 127 6.56 7.21 46.78
C LEU A 127 7.02 7.66 45.39
N VAL A 128 6.12 7.62 44.41
CA VAL A 128 6.34 8.05 43.03
C VAL A 128 6.65 9.55 42.96
N ARG A 129 5.89 10.39 43.68
CA ARG A 129 6.13 11.83 43.78
C ARG A 129 7.49 12.12 44.38
N MET A 130 7.88 11.42 45.45
CA MET A 130 9.19 11.59 46.10
C MET A 130 10.35 11.09 45.24
N LEU A 131 10.18 9.96 44.55
CA LEU A 131 11.16 9.42 43.60
C LEU A 131 11.33 10.30 42.34
N GLY A 132 10.28 11.02 41.94
CA GLY A 132 10.25 11.86 40.74
C GLY A 132 11.00 13.18 40.86
N THR A 133 11.23 13.72 42.06
CA THR A 133 11.62 15.13 42.23
C THR A 133 13.11 15.45 42.35
N ASP A 134 13.99 14.58 42.85
CA ASP A 134 15.46 14.77 42.74
C ASP A 134 16.22 13.60 43.39
N LEU A 135 16.70 12.65 42.58
CA LEU A 135 17.69 11.65 43.01
C LEU A 135 19.09 12.22 42.74
N THR A 136 19.74 12.76 43.78
CA THR A 136 21.15 13.19 43.68
C THR A 136 22.07 11.98 43.54
N LEU A 137 22.88 11.96 42.47
CA LEU A 137 23.90 10.94 42.18
C LEU A 137 24.88 10.77 43.35
N GLN A 138 24.64 9.80 44.22
CA GLN A 138 25.66 9.28 45.14
C GLN A 138 26.17 7.94 44.59
N THR A 139 27.40 7.96 44.08
CA THR A 139 28.12 6.77 43.59
C THR A 139 28.32 5.77 44.72
N ARG A 140 27.77 4.56 44.60
CA ARG A 140 27.99 3.44 45.53
C ARG A 140 28.69 2.28 44.84
N SER A 141 29.47 1.51 45.59
CA SER A 141 30.15 0.30 45.10
C SER A 141 29.15 -0.84 44.92
N SER A 142 28.99 -1.33 43.70
CA SER A 142 27.98 -2.33 43.37
C SER A 142 28.48 -3.78 43.51
N SER A 143 27.64 -4.69 43.99
CA SER A 143 27.92 -6.14 44.08
C SER A 143 27.22 -6.95 42.97
N ARG A 144 27.73 -8.13 42.62
CA ARG A 144 27.09 -9.06 41.65
C ARG A 144 25.61 -9.34 41.94
N THR A 145 25.23 -9.31 43.21
CA THR A 145 23.85 -9.57 43.66
C THR A 145 22.90 -8.43 43.22
N GLU A 146 23.38 -7.19 43.18
CA GLU A 146 22.58 -6.02 42.79
C GLU A 146 22.31 -5.97 41.29
N VAL A 147 23.29 -6.38 40.46
CA VAL A 147 23.11 -6.48 39.01
C VAL A 147 22.06 -7.51 38.65
N LYS A 148 22.04 -8.65 39.36
CA LYS A 148 21.02 -9.69 39.16
C LYS A 148 19.63 -9.18 39.54
N GLN A 149 19.50 -8.52 40.69
CA GLN A 149 18.23 -7.92 41.11
C GLN A 149 17.71 -6.89 40.11
N LEU A 150 18.58 -6.05 39.54
CA LEU A 150 18.21 -5.08 38.51
C LEU A 150 17.72 -5.75 37.22
N LEU A 151 18.39 -6.82 36.76
CA LEU A 151 17.95 -7.57 35.58
C LEU A 151 16.59 -8.25 35.79
N ASP A 152 16.35 -8.81 36.99
CA ASP A 152 15.06 -9.38 37.37
C ASP A 152 13.96 -8.29 37.38
N SER A 153 14.28 -7.06 37.81
CA SER A 153 13.36 -5.91 37.72
C SER A 153 13.05 -5.51 36.28
N VAL A 154 14.08 -5.47 35.42
CA VAL A 154 13.96 -5.12 34.01
C VAL A 154 13.03 -6.08 33.25
N ASP A 155 13.08 -7.38 33.57
CA ASP A 155 12.23 -8.39 32.95
C ASP A 155 10.74 -8.20 33.29
N PHE A 156 10.43 -7.76 34.51
CA PHE A 156 9.05 -7.41 34.89
C PHE A 156 8.51 -6.20 34.11
N ILE A 157 9.32 -5.15 33.93
CA ILE A 157 8.91 -4.01 33.09
C ILE A 157 8.73 -4.43 31.63
N LEU A 158 9.62 -5.24 31.09
CA LEU A 158 9.50 -5.70 29.69
C LEU A 158 8.20 -6.47 29.45
N HIS A 159 7.80 -7.33 30.40
CA HIS A 159 6.52 -8.03 30.37
C HIS A 159 5.33 -7.06 30.46
N THR A 160 5.43 -6.03 31.29
CA THR A 160 4.37 -5.02 31.45
C THR A 160 4.27 -4.07 30.25
N CYS A 161 5.39 -3.74 29.60
CA CYS A 161 5.38 -2.97 28.34
C CYS A 161 4.71 -3.75 27.21
N GLN A 162 4.85 -5.08 27.18
CA GLN A 162 4.18 -5.93 26.19
C GLN A 162 2.68 -5.97 26.39
N SER A 163 2.19 -6.00 27.64
CA SER A 163 0.74 -5.96 27.89
C SER A 163 0.10 -4.59 27.65
N LEU A 164 0.87 -3.50 27.78
CA LEU A 164 0.41 -2.12 27.54
C LEU A 164 0.73 -1.58 26.13
N GLU A 165 1.16 -2.44 25.19
CA GLU A 165 1.48 -2.08 23.78
C GLU A 165 2.50 -0.93 23.59
N SER A 166 3.36 -0.68 24.59
CA SER A 166 4.34 0.42 24.55
C SER A 166 5.66 -0.01 23.89
N HIS A 167 5.66 -0.10 22.56
CA HIS A 167 6.82 -0.59 21.78
C HIS A 167 8.12 0.21 22.00
N THR A 168 8.06 1.54 22.00
CA THR A 168 9.27 2.37 22.11
C THR A 168 9.95 2.21 23.48
N LEU A 169 9.16 2.10 24.55
CA LEU A 169 9.68 1.87 25.89
C LEU A 169 10.23 0.44 26.03
N HIS A 170 9.53 -0.55 25.47
CA HIS A 170 9.98 -1.94 25.44
C HIS A 170 11.38 -2.09 24.81
N GLU A 171 11.58 -1.51 23.63
CA GLU A 171 12.87 -1.58 22.92
C GLU A 171 14.00 -0.86 23.67
N THR A 172 13.67 0.28 24.28
CA THR A 172 14.62 1.07 25.05
C THR A 172 15.10 0.33 26.30
N VAL A 173 14.18 -0.28 27.05
CA VAL A 173 14.49 -1.12 28.22
C VAL A 173 15.24 -2.39 27.80
N THR A 174 14.91 -2.95 26.63
CA THR A 174 15.62 -4.10 26.04
C THR A 174 17.07 -3.77 25.72
N PHE A 175 17.34 -2.59 25.15
CA PHE A 175 18.71 -2.13 24.93
C PHE A 175 19.50 -2.07 26.25
N MET A 176 18.92 -1.51 27.32
CA MET A 176 19.59 -1.42 28.62
C MET A 176 19.94 -2.81 29.16
N LYS A 177 18.98 -3.75 29.12
CA LYS A 177 19.19 -5.16 29.50
C LYS A 177 20.37 -5.77 28.75
N ASN A 178 20.37 -5.60 27.43
CA ASN A 178 21.38 -6.18 26.55
C ASN A 178 22.75 -5.52 26.74
N PHE A 179 22.80 -4.21 26.98
CA PHE A 179 24.04 -3.49 27.30
C PHE A 179 24.66 -3.96 28.63
N ILE A 180 23.85 -4.13 29.69
CA ILE A 180 24.30 -4.65 30.99
C ILE A 180 24.84 -6.08 30.84
N ARG A 181 24.12 -6.95 30.13
CA ARG A 181 24.57 -8.32 29.86
C ARG A 181 25.88 -8.32 29.06
N PHE A 182 26.02 -7.43 28.09
CA PHE A 182 27.23 -7.28 27.30
C PHE A 182 28.43 -6.79 28.14
N ALA A 183 28.22 -5.82 29.03
CA ALA A 183 29.27 -5.29 29.91
C ALA A 183 29.71 -6.31 30.99
N THR A 184 28.75 -6.97 31.65
CA THR A 184 29.02 -7.97 32.70
C THR A 184 29.76 -9.20 32.17
N LEU A 185 29.46 -9.62 30.93
CA LEU A 185 30.16 -10.70 30.24
C LEU A 185 31.69 -10.47 30.14
N HIS A 186 32.13 -9.21 30.14
CA HIS A 186 33.53 -8.80 30.02
C HIS A 186 34.19 -8.51 31.39
N GLY A 187 33.56 -8.91 32.51
CA GLY A 187 34.17 -8.86 33.84
C GLY A 187 34.37 -7.46 34.40
N LEU A 188 33.56 -6.49 33.96
CA LEU A 188 33.67 -5.09 34.37
C LEU A 188 32.97 -4.77 35.70
N GLU A 189 32.43 -5.78 36.39
CA GLU A 189 31.57 -5.68 37.58
C GLU A 189 32.20 -4.92 38.76
N ASP A 190 33.54 -4.94 38.88
CA ASP A 190 34.27 -4.31 40.00
C ASP A 190 34.80 -2.89 39.68
N ARG A 191 34.43 -2.30 38.54
CA ARG A 191 34.90 -0.96 38.13
C ARG A 191 33.91 0.14 38.51
N GLN A 192 34.45 1.28 38.96
CA GLN A 192 33.69 2.48 39.32
C GLN A 192 32.76 2.99 38.18
N ILE A 193 33.12 2.75 36.92
CA ILE A 193 32.34 3.09 35.72
C ILE A 193 31.02 2.31 35.65
N ILE A 194 30.95 1.07 36.15
CA ILE A 194 29.70 0.31 36.22
C ILE A 194 28.76 0.85 37.29
N GLY A 195 29.30 1.39 38.40
CA GLY A 195 28.48 2.06 39.42
C GLY A 195 27.67 3.21 38.84
N ASP A 196 28.32 4.10 38.07
CA ASP A 196 27.66 5.24 37.42
C ASP A 196 26.60 4.79 36.39
N LEU A 197 26.91 3.73 35.64
CA LEU A 197 26.00 3.13 34.66
C LEU A 197 24.76 2.50 35.32
N LEU A 198 24.96 1.74 36.41
CA LEU A 198 23.87 1.12 37.17
C LEU A 198 22.97 2.17 37.81
N THR A 199 23.54 3.24 38.37
CA THR A 199 22.74 4.34 38.93
C THR A 199 21.92 5.06 37.85
N HIS A 200 22.47 5.26 36.65
CA HIS A 200 21.69 5.80 35.52
C HIS A 200 20.56 4.84 35.11
N PHE A 201 20.83 3.55 34.98
CA PHE A 201 19.83 2.56 34.61
C PHE A 201 18.72 2.41 35.66
N GLU A 202 19.08 2.44 36.94
CA GLU A 202 18.12 2.44 38.06
C GLU A 202 17.19 3.65 37.97
N ARG A 203 17.71 4.85 37.66
CA ARG A 203 16.88 6.06 37.49
C ARG A 203 15.90 5.95 36.32
N VAL A 204 16.37 5.50 35.16
CA VAL A 204 15.54 5.29 33.96
C VAL A 204 14.43 4.27 34.25
N PHE A 205 14.81 3.18 34.93
CA PHE A 205 13.89 2.12 35.29
C PHE A 205 12.82 2.63 36.28
N ILE A 206 13.20 3.43 37.30
CA ILE A 206 12.27 4.13 38.21
C ILE A 206 11.27 4.98 37.42
N GLN A 207 11.76 5.81 36.50
CA GLN A 207 10.90 6.70 35.71
C GLN A 207 9.96 5.90 34.78
N SER A 208 10.44 4.81 34.21
CA SER A 208 9.64 3.92 33.35
C SER A 208 8.54 3.21 34.14
N ALA A 209 8.88 2.72 35.34
CA ALA A 209 7.95 2.11 36.28
C ALA A 209 6.84 3.08 36.71
N VAL A 210 7.21 4.32 37.04
CA VAL A 210 6.29 5.40 37.39
C VAL A 210 5.28 5.68 36.27
N LEU A 211 5.76 5.80 35.02
CA LEU A 211 4.88 6.04 33.88
C LEU A 211 3.92 4.86 33.64
N LEU A 212 4.45 3.63 33.63
CA LEU A 212 3.66 2.43 33.37
C LEU A 212 2.57 2.22 34.42
N PHE A 213 2.90 2.49 35.69
CA PHE A 213 1.91 2.48 36.77
C PHE A 213 0.86 3.58 36.58
N GLY A 214 1.25 4.80 36.20
CA GLY A 214 0.32 5.88 35.89
C GLY A 214 -0.64 5.56 34.73
N THR A 215 -0.13 4.95 33.65
CA THR A 215 -0.96 4.48 32.51
C THR A 215 -1.85 3.30 32.87
N TRP A 216 -1.43 2.45 33.79
CA TRP A 216 -2.22 1.30 34.25
C TRP A 216 -3.36 1.73 35.18
N VAL A 217 -3.14 2.74 36.04
CA VAL A 217 -4.14 3.24 37.00
C VAL A 217 -5.19 4.16 36.36
N GLN A 218 -4.82 4.94 35.33
CA GLN A 218 -5.75 5.80 34.60
C GLN A 218 -6.18 5.10 33.31
N GLU A 219 -7.43 4.63 33.24
CA GLU A 219 -8.03 4.17 31.97
C GLU A 219 -7.98 5.29 30.92
N GLY A 220 -6.91 5.30 30.11
CA GLY A 220 -6.72 6.22 28.99
C GLY A 220 -6.32 7.65 29.38
N TYR A 221 -5.43 8.22 28.57
CA TYR A 221 -5.00 9.63 28.55
C TYR A 221 -3.88 10.04 29.52
N LEU A 222 -2.69 9.47 29.34
CA LEU A 222 -1.45 10.23 29.58
C LEU A 222 -1.00 10.92 28.29
N SER A 223 -0.74 12.22 28.37
CA SER A 223 -0.34 13.04 27.22
C SER A 223 0.91 12.50 26.51
N THR A 224 0.95 12.59 25.18
CA THR A 224 2.10 12.25 24.33
C THR A 224 3.39 12.97 24.72
N ASP A 225 3.28 14.12 25.40
CA ASP A 225 4.43 14.94 25.83
C ASP A 225 5.21 14.30 26.99
N SER A 226 4.55 13.65 27.96
CA SER A 226 5.22 12.99 29.09
C SER A 226 6.05 11.77 28.63
N HIS A 227 5.55 11.03 27.63
CA HIS A 227 6.27 9.92 27.01
C HIS A 227 7.51 10.41 26.23
N ARG A 228 7.39 11.50 25.46
CA ARG A 228 8.52 12.11 24.73
C ARG A 228 9.60 12.64 25.67
N GLU A 229 9.21 13.25 26.80
CA GLU A 229 10.17 13.76 27.77
C GLU A 229 10.96 12.64 28.46
N LEU A 230 10.32 11.51 28.76
CA LEU A 230 11.01 10.34 29.29
C LEU A 230 11.93 9.70 28.25
N LEU A 231 11.47 9.50 27.01
CA LEU A 231 12.31 8.99 25.93
C LEU A 231 13.57 9.86 25.70
N ARG A 232 13.47 11.18 25.87
CA ARG A 232 14.64 12.08 25.86
C ARG A 232 15.59 11.88 27.03
N LYS A 233 15.08 11.55 28.22
CA LYS A 233 15.88 11.25 29.43
C LYS A 233 16.56 9.87 29.34
N ILE A 234 16.02 8.96 28.55
CA ILE A 234 16.50 7.57 28.44
C ILE A 234 17.47 7.40 27.25
N GLN A 235 17.23 8.07 26.13
CA GLN A 235 18.19 8.09 25.04
C GLN A 235 19.49 8.79 25.49
N PRO A 236 20.67 8.40 24.96
CA PRO A 236 21.98 8.93 25.35
C PRO A 236 22.22 10.36 24.84
N VAL A 237 21.25 11.26 25.05
CA VAL A 237 21.25 12.65 24.61
C VAL A 237 22.03 13.53 25.61
N GLU A 238 22.01 13.20 26.91
CA GLU A 238 22.81 13.89 27.91
C GLU A 238 24.31 13.54 27.75
N SER A 239 25.16 14.56 27.55
CA SER A 239 26.61 14.41 27.32
C SER A 239 27.28 13.47 28.32
N ARG A 240 26.92 13.58 29.61
CA ARG A 240 27.48 12.78 30.70
C ARG A 240 27.08 11.30 30.63
N VAL A 241 25.84 11.00 30.23
CA VAL A 241 25.35 9.63 30.06
C VAL A 241 26.03 8.97 28.85
N CYS A 242 26.15 9.73 27.76
CA CYS A 242 26.83 9.28 26.56
C CYS A 242 28.33 8.99 26.82
N GLU A 243 29.00 9.80 27.65
CA GLU A 243 30.38 9.54 28.10
C GLU A 243 30.52 8.23 28.89
N ILE A 244 29.53 7.87 29.72
CA ILE A 244 29.52 6.61 30.47
C ILE A 244 29.43 5.42 29.50
N TYR A 245 28.47 5.42 28.56
CA TYR A 245 28.32 4.35 27.57
C TYR A 245 29.58 4.19 26.70
N VAL A 246 30.12 5.30 26.20
CA VAL A 246 31.34 5.32 25.40
C VAL A 246 32.54 4.81 26.21
N GLY A 247 32.67 5.19 27.48
CA GLY A 247 33.72 4.73 28.37
C GLY A 247 33.70 3.21 28.58
N VAL A 248 32.52 2.63 28.81
CA VAL A 248 32.34 1.18 28.92
C VAL A 248 32.75 0.47 27.64
N LEU A 249 32.27 0.92 26.47
CA LEU A 249 32.62 0.29 25.18
C LEU A 249 34.12 0.40 24.86
N GLN A 250 34.78 1.52 25.22
CA GLN A 250 36.22 1.68 25.07
C GLN A 250 37.01 0.71 25.96
N ASP A 251 36.57 0.49 27.19
CA ASP A 251 37.19 -0.47 28.10
C ASP A 251 37.01 -1.92 27.61
N VAL A 252 35.82 -2.27 27.12
CA VAL A 252 35.54 -3.59 26.49
C VAL A 252 36.42 -3.79 25.25
N SER A 253 36.59 -2.77 24.41
CA SER A 253 37.40 -2.86 23.18
C SER A 253 38.89 -3.15 23.43
N LYS A 254 39.41 -2.76 24.61
CA LYS A 254 40.83 -2.94 25.01
C LYS A 254 41.10 -4.29 25.68
N PHE A 255 40.07 -5.08 25.96
CA PHE A 255 40.20 -6.35 26.67
C PHE A 255 40.84 -7.42 25.75
N SER A 256 42.13 -7.72 25.96
CA SER A 256 42.93 -8.64 25.14
C SER A 256 43.17 -10.01 25.80
N GLY A 257 42.21 -10.50 26.60
CA GLY A 257 42.38 -11.70 27.42
C GLY A 257 42.20 -13.01 26.66
N SER A 258 43.23 -13.86 26.68
CA SER A 258 43.31 -15.22 26.12
C SER A 258 42.42 -16.27 26.81
N SER A 259 41.30 -15.87 27.44
CA SER A 259 40.35 -16.77 28.11
C SER A 259 38.94 -16.73 27.51
N PHE A 260 38.76 -16.01 26.39
CA PHE A 260 37.45 -15.79 25.79
C PHE A 260 37.27 -16.69 24.57
N HIS A 261 36.46 -17.74 24.72
CA HIS A 261 35.91 -18.52 23.62
C HIS A 261 34.39 -18.30 23.60
N PRO A 262 33.80 -17.69 22.56
CA PRO A 262 32.36 -17.58 22.40
C PRO A 262 31.69 -18.90 21.97
N THR A 263 32.34 -20.03 22.24
CA THR A 263 31.81 -21.39 22.00
C THR A 263 30.66 -21.77 22.93
N LYS A 264 30.41 -20.99 24.00
CA LYS A 264 29.20 -21.15 24.82
C LYS A 264 28.03 -20.44 24.15
N VAL A 265 26.98 -21.19 23.81
CA VAL A 265 25.70 -20.71 23.25
C VAL A 265 25.20 -19.42 23.92
N THR A 266 25.39 -19.31 25.23
CA THR A 266 25.01 -18.12 26.02
C THR A 266 25.77 -16.84 25.66
N HIS A 267 27.04 -16.91 25.23
CA HIS A 267 27.83 -15.74 24.85
C HIS A 267 27.41 -15.21 23.47
N ALA A 268 27.22 -16.10 22.49
CA ALA A 268 26.77 -15.73 21.15
C ALA A 268 25.40 -15.04 21.17
N LEU A 269 24.49 -15.51 22.05
CA LEU A 269 23.19 -14.87 22.27
C LEU A 269 23.34 -13.44 22.81
N VAL A 270 24.18 -13.20 23.82
CA VAL A 270 24.40 -11.84 24.36
C VAL A 270 24.95 -10.89 23.31
N PHE A 271 25.89 -11.34 22.47
CA PHE A 271 26.42 -10.54 21.37
C PHE A 271 25.34 -10.22 20.33
N ARG A 272 24.54 -11.22 19.94
CA ARG A 272 23.44 -11.05 18.99
C ARG A 272 22.40 -10.09 19.52
N ASP A 273 21.93 -10.29 20.75
CA ASP A 273 20.93 -9.46 21.41
C ASP A 273 21.42 -7.99 21.51
N PHE A 274 22.71 -7.78 21.79
CA PHE A 274 23.29 -6.44 21.81
C PHE A 274 23.41 -5.79 20.41
N VAL A 275 23.81 -6.57 19.40
CA VAL A 275 23.82 -6.10 18.00
C VAL A 275 22.41 -5.71 17.55
N ASP A 276 21.39 -6.49 17.91
CA ASP A 276 19.99 -6.19 17.62
C ASP A 276 19.58 -4.84 18.25
N SER A 277 19.99 -4.57 19.48
CA SER A 277 19.74 -3.28 20.13
C SER A 277 20.51 -2.11 19.49
N LEU A 278 21.75 -2.32 19.01
CA LEU A 278 22.49 -1.29 18.28
C LEU A 278 21.87 -0.99 16.91
N ILE A 279 21.35 -2.03 16.22
CA ILE A 279 20.57 -1.87 14.99
C ILE A 279 19.35 -1.01 15.30
N PHE A 280 18.58 -1.30 16.34
CA PHE A 280 17.44 -0.47 16.74
C PHE A 280 17.84 1.00 16.98
N LEU A 281 18.93 1.25 17.71
CA LEU A 281 19.38 2.62 18.00
C LEU A 281 19.80 3.40 16.75
N ILE A 282 20.55 2.78 15.82
CA ILE A 282 20.95 3.48 14.59
C ILE A 282 19.74 3.74 13.67
N LEU A 283 18.73 2.87 13.72
CA LEU A 283 17.47 3.08 13.01
C LEU A 283 16.72 4.29 13.53
N ASN A 284 16.60 4.43 14.86
CA ASN A 284 15.98 5.61 15.46
C ASN A 284 16.69 6.92 15.07
N LEU A 285 18.00 6.88 14.85
CA LEU A 285 18.73 8.05 14.35
C LEU A 285 18.33 8.43 12.92
N PHE A 286 18.00 7.47 12.05
CA PHE A 286 17.53 7.75 10.68
C PHE A 286 16.18 8.48 10.62
N PHE A 287 15.35 8.34 11.66
CA PHE A 287 14.03 9.00 11.76
C PHE A 287 14.08 10.32 12.54
N ARG A 288 15.26 10.79 12.94
CA ARG A 288 15.43 11.97 13.78
C ARG A 288 15.74 13.20 12.91
N ASP A 289 14.89 14.22 12.98
CA ASP A 289 15.09 15.48 12.27
C ASP A 289 16.28 16.27 12.86
N CYS A 290 17.49 16.07 12.32
CA CYS A 290 18.68 16.79 12.78
C CYS A 290 19.73 16.96 11.68
N ILE A 291 20.04 18.23 11.36
CA ILE A 291 21.08 18.65 10.39
C ILE A 291 22.44 18.00 10.67
N PHE A 292 22.75 17.67 11.93
CA PHE A 292 24.01 16.99 12.28
C PHE A 292 24.02 15.52 11.84
N VAL A 293 22.89 14.83 11.97
CA VAL A 293 22.72 13.44 11.55
C VAL A 293 22.71 13.35 10.02
N ASP A 294 22.09 14.32 9.35
CA ASP A 294 22.06 14.41 7.88
C ASP A 294 23.46 14.40 7.25
N MET A 295 24.46 14.95 7.95
CA MET A 295 25.86 14.97 7.47
C MET A 295 26.49 13.58 7.37
N PHE A 296 26.03 12.61 8.17
CA PHE A 296 26.63 11.27 8.28
C PHE A 296 25.69 10.17 7.79
N HIS A 297 24.65 10.52 7.02
CA HIS A 297 23.62 9.56 6.64
C HIS A 297 24.19 8.37 5.84
N HIS A 298 25.20 8.62 4.99
CA HIS A 298 25.87 7.57 4.23
C HIS A 298 26.71 6.65 5.14
N GLU A 299 27.43 7.23 6.08
CA GLU A 299 28.28 6.53 7.04
C GLU A 299 27.46 5.71 8.03
N MET A 300 26.35 6.27 8.52
CA MET A 300 25.38 5.55 9.34
C MET A 300 24.82 4.34 8.61
N HIS A 301 24.54 4.47 7.31
CA HIS A 301 24.10 3.35 6.51
C HIS A 301 25.15 2.23 6.46
N LYS A 302 26.43 2.57 6.33
CA LYS A 302 27.52 1.58 6.39
C LYS A 302 27.62 0.91 7.77
N VAL A 303 27.40 1.65 8.85
CA VAL A 303 27.39 1.08 10.21
C VAL A 303 26.21 0.13 10.40
N HIS A 304 25.02 0.51 9.96
CA HIS A 304 23.84 -0.37 9.98
C HIS A 304 24.06 -1.64 9.15
N GLU A 305 24.60 -1.52 7.93
CA GLU A 305 24.96 -2.65 7.09
C GLU A 305 26.00 -3.55 7.76
N GLY A 306 27.01 -2.94 8.40
CA GLY A 306 28.03 -3.65 9.15
C GLY A 306 27.46 -4.43 10.33
N LEU A 307 26.57 -3.82 11.12
CA LEU A 307 25.88 -4.48 12.23
C LEU A 307 24.97 -5.61 11.74
N SER A 308 24.24 -5.41 10.63
CA SER A 308 23.41 -6.44 10.02
C SER A 308 24.23 -7.63 9.54
N PHE A 309 25.39 -7.35 8.92
CA PHE A 309 26.35 -8.39 8.53
C PHE A 309 26.84 -9.16 9.77
N LEU A 310 27.29 -8.46 10.81
CA LEU A 310 27.73 -9.07 12.07
C LEU A 310 26.63 -9.93 12.72
N ARG A 311 25.37 -9.49 12.71
CA ARG A 311 24.20 -10.26 13.17
C ARG A 311 24.12 -11.61 12.44
N THR A 312 24.31 -11.61 11.13
CA THR A 312 24.30 -12.84 10.32
C THR A 312 25.54 -13.71 10.58
N THR A 313 26.74 -13.15 10.65
CA THR A 313 27.99 -13.89 10.90
C THR A 313 27.97 -14.56 12.28
N LEU A 314 27.46 -13.87 13.31
CA LEU A 314 27.31 -14.41 14.67
C LEU A 314 26.41 -15.65 14.72
N SER A 315 25.48 -15.80 13.76
CA SER A 315 24.61 -16.98 13.67
C SER A 315 25.27 -18.23 13.06
N LYS A 316 26.42 -18.07 12.37
CA LYS A 316 27.10 -19.15 11.63
C LYS A 316 28.24 -19.84 12.41
N HIS A 317 28.50 -19.46 13.66
CA HIS A 317 29.51 -20.03 14.58
C HIS A 317 30.92 -20.23 13.96
N HIS A 318 31.77 -19.19 14.01
CA HIS A 318 33.17 -19.26 13.55
C HIS A 318 34.20 -18.89 14.63
N ASP A 319 34.96 -19.89 15.09
CA ASP A 319 36.00 -19.77 16.14
C ASP A 319 37.23 -18.91 15.76
N LYS A 320 37.34 -18.41 14.52
CA LYS A 320 38.53 -17.72 14.00
C LYS A 320 38.39 -16.19 13.87
N LEU A 321 37.21 -15.62 14.09
CA LEU A 321 36.92 -14.20 13.78
C LEU A 321 36.57 -13.34 15.01
N ASP A 322 36.63 -13.92 16.21
CA ASP A 322 36.20 -13.27 17.46
C ASP A 322 37.00 -12.01 17.81
N ASP A 323 38.29 -11.97 17.44
CA ASP A 323 39.18 -10.83 17.66
C ASP A 323 38.84 -9.60 16.80
N LEU A 324 38.07 -9.79 15.71
CA LEU A 324 37.61 -8.72 14.82
C LEU A 324 36.17 -8.28 15.13
N ILE A 325 35.30 -9.23 15.50
CA ILE A 325 33.87 -8.97 15.74
C ILE A 325 33.64 -8.07 16.96
N ARG A 326 34.27 -8.35 18.11
CA ARG A 326 34.07 -7.56 19.34
C ARG A 326 34.47 -6.09 19.15
N PRO A 327 35.67 -5.75 18.64
CA PRO A 327 36.03 -4.36 18.38
C PRO A 327 35.08 -3.64 17.42
N LEU A 328 34.59 -4.32 16.38
CA LEU A 328 33.62 -3.75 15.43
C LEU A 328 32.30 -3.37 16.11
N ILE A 329 31.75 -4.24 16.97
CA ILE A 329 30.51 -3.96 17.72
C ILE A 329 30.72 -2.77 18.66
N CYS A 330 31.84 -2.71 19.37
CA CYS A 330 32.17 -1.58 20.24
C CYS A 330 32.34 -0.28 19.44
N GLU A 331 33.02 -0.31 18.30
CA GLU A 331 33.19 0.87 17.43
C GLU A 331 31.84 1.36 16.89
N ALA A 332 30.96 0.47 16.44
CA ALA A 332 29.59 0.78 16.03
C ALA A 332 28.80 1.46 17.15
N GLY A 333 28.80 0.89 18.35
CA GLY A 333 28.12 1.48 19.50
C GLY A 333 28.69 2.85 19.87
N ILE A 334 30.02 3.02 19.86
CA ILE A 334 30.67 4.31 20.10
C ILE A 334 30.21 5.36 19.07
N MET A 335 30.18 5.01 17.77
CA MET A 335 29.72 5.92 16.73
C MET A 335 28.26 6.33 16.93
N ILE A 336 27.37 5.37 17.18
CA ILE A 336 25.93 5.61 17.44
C ILE A 336 25.76 6.60 18.60
N PHE A 337 26.45 6.38 19.73
CA PHE A 337 26.33 7.27 20.89
C PHE A 337 26.85 8.69 20.63
N HIS A 338 27.95 8.85 19.89
CA HIS A 338 28.41 10.20 19.50
C HIS A 338 27.42 10.92 18.59
N LEU A 339 26.71 10.20 17.71
CA LEU A 339 25.67 10.78 16.85
C LEU A 339 24.45 11.29 17.63
N TYR A 340 24.22 10.80 18.85
CA TYR A 340 23.18 11.31 19.74
C TYR A 340 23.56 12.61 20.50
N GLN A 341 24.82 13.07 20.45
CA GLN A 341 25.26 14.29 21.15
C GLN A 341 24.97 15.58 20.34
N GLU A 342 24.18 16.51 20.90
CA GLU A 342 23.73 17.74 20.21
C GLU A 342 24.56 19.02 20.45
N ASN A 343 25.70 18.97 21.18
CA ASN A 343 26.33 20.20 21.67
C ASN A 343 27.19 20.97 20.62
N GLY A 344 26.80 22.23 20.39
CA GLY A 344 27.36 23.12 19.36
C GLY A 344 28.79 23.65 19.58
N GLU A 345 29.38 23.56 20.78
CA GLU A 345 30.73 24.12 21.04
C GLU A 345 31.90 23.24 20.58
N GLN A 346 31.68 21.94 20.31
CA GLN A 346 32.73 21.00 19.87
C GLN A 346 32.46 20.28 18.54
N ARG A 347 31.43 20.71 17.79
CA ARG A 347 30.94 20.06 16.57
C ARG A 347 32.05 19.70 15.57
N GLY A 348 32.98 20.61 15.29
CA GLY A 348 34.10 20.35 14.37
C GLY A 348 35.08 19.25 14.82
N ARG A 349 35.32 19.11 16.13
CA ARG A 349 36.16 18.02 16.66
C ARG A 349 35.43 16.68 16.66
N LEU A 350 34.12 16.71 16.92
CA LEU A 350 33.27 15.51 16.88
C LEU A 350 33.20 14.95 15.45
N VAL A 351 33.06 15.82 14.44
CA VAL A 351 33.04 15.45 13.02
C VAL A 351 34.32 14.71 12.63
N ALA A 352 35.49 15.30 12.87
CA ALA A 352 36.77 14.67 12.53
C ALA A 352 36.99 13.33 13.27
N LYS A 353 36.49 13.21 14.51
CA LYS A 353 36.55 11.96 15.29
C LYS A 353 35.62 10.89 14.70
N LEU A 354 34.41 11.25 14.29
CA LEU A 354 33.45 10.36 13.65
C LEU A 354 33.97 9.88 12.28
N GLU A 355 34.49 10.78 11.43
CA GLU A 355 35.07 10.42 10.13
C GLU A 355 36.18 9.36 10.28
N LEU A 356 37.06 9.52 11.27
CA LEU A 356 38.13 8.56 11.55
C LEU A 356 37.57 7.20 12.05
N LEU A 357 36.55 7.22 12.92
CA LEU A 357 35.88 6.00 13.39
C LEU A 357 35.18 5.27 12.24
N PHE A 358 34.46 5.98 11.38
CA PHE A 358 33.81 5.41 10.20
C PHE A 358 34.82 4.78 9.24
N SER A 359 35.93 5.46 8.95
CA SER A 359 36.99 4.93 8.09
C SER A 359 37.62 3.66 8.67
N ASN A 360 37.88 3.61 9.99
CA ASN A 360 38.45 2.44 10.65
C ASN A 360 37.47 1.27 10.66
N PHE A 361 36.20 1.53 10.97
CA PHE A 361 35.13 0.54 10.97
C PHE A 361 34.95 -0.07 9.58
N GLU A 362 34.91 0.76 8.54
CA GLU A 362 34.79 0.31 7.15
C GLU A 362 35.96 -0.59 6.75
N THR A 363 37.18 -0.22 7.12
CA THR A 363 38.38 -1.02 6.81
C THR A 363 38.32 -2.40 7.48
N LYS A 364 37.96 -2.46 8.77
CA LYS A 364 37.83 -3.72 9.52
C LYS A 364 36.68 -4.58 9.02
N LEU A 365 35.54 -3.97 8.69
CA LEU A 365 34.39 -4.66 8.13
C LEU A 365 34.71 -5.27 6.76
N GLN A 366 35.48 -4.58 5.92
CA GLN A 366 35.94 -5.12 4.64
C GLN A 366 36.86 -6.33 4.80
N ILE A 367 37.77 -6.30 5.78
CA ILE A 367 38.63 -7.45 6.10
C ILE A 367 37.78 -8.64 6.56
N LEU A 368 36.76 -8.40 7.40
CA LEU A 368 35.85 -9.43 7.88
C LEU A 368 35.01 -10.04 6.74
N LYS A 369 34.42 -9.19 5.87
CA LYS A 369 33.66 -9.63 4.69
C LYS A 369 34.51 -10.47 3.74
N ALA A 370 35.75 -10.03 3.46
CA ALA A 370 36.67 -10.76 2.61
C ALA A 370 37.10 -12.13 3.20
N ALA A 371 37.03 -12.30 4.53
CA ALA A 371 37.34 -13.55 5.20
C ALA A 371 36.16 -14.55 5.24
N GLU A 372 34.92 -14.09 5.00
CA GLU A 372 33.69 -14.90 5.06
C GLU A 372 33.14 -15.29 3.65
N GLU A 373 33.71 -14.78 2.54
CA GLU A 373 33.15 -15.00 1.20
C GLU A 373 33.27 -16.47 0.73
N ASP A 374 32.21 -17.26 0.97
CA ASP A 374 31.65 -18.14 -0.06
C ASP A 374 30.86 -17.25 -1.03
N ALA A 375 31.26 -17.21 -2.30
CA ALA A 375 30.58 -16.42 -3.32
C ALA A 375 29.07 -16.76 -3.35
N PRO A 376 28.15 -15.77 -3.50
CA PRO A 376 26.73 -16.06 -3.61
C PRO A 376 26.51 -17.00 -4.81
N ARG A 377 25.98 -18.19 -4.56
CA ARG A 377 25.67 -19.16 -5.62
C ARG A 377 24.51 -18.64 -6.46
N PHE A 378 24.66 -18.71 -7.79
CA PHE A 378 23.57 -18.43 -8.71
C PHE A 378 22.39 -19.38 -8.45
N PRO A 379 21.14 -18.88 -8.44
CA PRO A 379 19.94 -19.71 -8.46
C PRO A 379 19.97 -20.75 -9.59
N PRO A 380 19.25 -21.88 -9.45
CA PRO A 380 19.09 -22.81 -10.57
C PRO A 380 18.40 -22.13 -11.75
N ALA A 381 18.75 -22.52 -12.98
CA ALA A 381 18.23 -21.89 -14.21
C ALA A 381 16.70 -21.91 -14.32
N SER A 382 16.04 -22.89 -13.70
CA SER A 382 14.59 -22.98 -13.65
C SER A 382 13.92 -21.89 -12.81
N ALA A 383 14.65 -21.16 -11.95
CA ALA A 383 14.08 -20.17 -11.03
C ALA A 383 13.90 -18.77 -11.65
N TYR A 384 14.29 -18.58 -12.91
CA TYR A 384 14.27 -17.26 -13.56
C TYR A 384 13.00 -16.99 -14.35
N PRO A 385 12.56 -15.72 -14.39
CA PRO A 385 11.42 -15.35 -15.20
C PRO A 385 11.63 -15.70 -16.68
N GLN A 386 10.62 -16.32 -17.29
CA GLN A 386 10.63 -16.60 -18.75
C GLN A 386 9.78 -15.61 -19.55
N THR A 387 8.97 -14.80 -18.85
CA THR A 387 8.05 -13.84 -19.46
C THR A 387 8.82 -12.77 -20.26
N ASN A 388 8.54 -12.67 -21.56
CA ASN A 388 9.19 -11.72 -22.47
C ASN A 388 10.74 -11.82 -22.48
N LEU A 389 11.29 -13.05 -22.41
CA LEU A 389 12.74 -13.28 -22.38
C LEU A 389 13.50 -12.49 -23.47
N LEU A 390 12.98 -12.47 -24.70
CA LEU A 390 13.62 -11.75 -25.81
C LEU A 390 13.72 -10.23 -25.54
N GLY A 391 12.62 -9.62 -25.08
CA GLY A 391 12.60 -8.20 -24.73
C GLY A 391 13.50 -7.89 -23.53
N PHE A 392 13.63 -8.82 -22.59
CA PHE A 392 14.56 -8.69 -21.47
C PHE A 392 16.02 -8.76 -21.92
N ILE A 393 16.38 -9.70 -22.81
CA ILE A 393 17.72 -9.78 -23.40
C ILE A 393 18.06 -8.48 -24.14
N ASP A 394 17.11 -7.93 -24.90
CA ASP A 394 17.28 -6.63 -25.58
C ASP A 394 17.59 -5.49 -24.59
N SER A 395 16.88 -5.45 -23.46
CA SER A 395 17.15 -4.50 -22.37
C SER A 395 18.55 -4.67 -21.76
N VAL A 396 18.97 -5.91 -21.52
CA VAL A 396 20.32 -6.22 -21.00
C VAL A 396 21.40 -5.82 -22.00
N LEU A 397 21.21 -6.05 -23.30
CA LEU A 397 22.14 -5.65 -24.35
C LEU A 397 22.32 -4.13 -24.40
N GLU A 398 21.24 -3.36 -24.38
CA GLU A 398 21.30 -1.88 -24.32
C GLU A 398 22.00 -1.40 -23.04
N LYS A 399 21.74 -2.07 -21.92
CA LYS A 399 22.41 -1.78 -20.66
C LYS A 399 23.91 -2.01 -20.74
N ILE A 400 24.36 -3.14 -21.30
CA ILE A 400 25.79 -3.42 -21.50
C ILE A 400 26.42 -2.34 -22.38
N LYS A 401 25.76 -1.92 -23.48
CA LYS A 401 26.26 -0.83 -24.34
C LYS A 401 26.48 0.45 -23.53
N SER A 402 25.51 0.84 -22.70
CA SER A 402 25.63 2.02 -21.86
C SER A 402 26.75 1.89 -20.80
N PHE A 403 26.92 0.69 -20.24
CA PHE A 403 27.90 0.39 -19.19
C PHE A 403 29.34 0.34 -19.72
N VAL A 404 29.56 -0.20 -20.92
CA VAL A 404 30.87 -0.24 -21.60
C VAL A 404 31.45 1.16 -21.81
N ILE A 405 30.60 2.19 -21.93
CA ILE A 405 31.03 3.57 -22.03
C ILE A 405 31.62 4.06 -20.69
N GLN A 406 31.06 3.60 -19.57
CA GLN A 406 31.36 4.07 -18.21
C GLN A 406 32.62 3.45 -17.58
N VAL A 407 32.95 2.19 -17.87
CA VAL A 407 34.05 1.45 -17.18
C VAL A 407 35.32 1.41 -18.03
N SER A 408 36.53 1.69 -17.50
CA SER A 408 37.78 1.75 -18.30
C SER A 408 38.63 0.47 -18.34
N SER A 409 38.63 -0.36 -17.29
CA SER A 409 39.57 -1.49 -17.13
C SER A 409 39.12 -2.80 -17.77
N GLU A 410 37.81 -3.08 -17.87
CA GLU A 410 37.26 -4.37 -18.35
C GLU A 410 36.39 -4.24 -19.62
N LYS A 411 36.50 -3.15 -20.39
CA LYS A 411 35.64 -2.88 -21.57
C LYS A 411 35.54 -4.04 -22.54
N ASP A 412 36.65 -4.72 -22.80
CA ASP A 412 36.70 -5.80 -23.79
C ASP A 412 35.96 -7.05 -23.33
N LYS A 413 35.95 -7.37 -22.02
CA LYS A 413 35.12 -8.46 -21.47
C LYS A 413 33.63 -8.18 -21.65
N PHE A 414 33.19 -6.95 -21.36
CA PHE A 414 31.78 -6.58 -21.54
C PHE A 414 31.35 -6.50 -23.00
N ARG A 415 32.25 -6.13 -23.92
CA ARG A 415 31.99 -6.22 -25.37
C ARG A 415 31.82 -7.67 -25.83
N ALA A 416 32.71 -8.57 -25.39
CA ALA A 416 32.58 -9.99 -25.69
C ALA A 416 31.25 -10.55 -25.16
N LEU A 417 30.88 -10.20 -23.92
CA LEU A 417 29.60 -10.60 -23.34
C LEU A 417 28.39 -10.07 -24.13
N HIS A 418 28.45 -8.83 -24.62
CA HIS A 418 27.41 -8.25 -25.47
C HIS A 418 27.26 -9.04 -26.78
N ASP A 419 28.36 -9.34 -27.46
CA ASP A 419 28.35 -10.10 -28.72
C ASP A 419 27.82 -11.53 -28.49
N ASP A 420 28.22 -12.13 -27.38
CA ASP A 420 27.80 -13.46 -26.96
C ASP A 420 26.30 -13.54 -26.64
N LEU A 421 25.77 -12.58 -25.90
CA LEU A 421 24.33 -12.46 -25.65
C LEU A 421 23.54 -12.16 -26.93
N THR A 422 24.13 -11.43 -27.88
CA THR A 422 23.52 -11.17 -29.19
C THR A 422 23.37 -12.47 -30.00
N VAL A 423 24.35 -13.37 -29.91
CA VAL A 423 24.27 -14.71 -30.49
C VAL A 423 23.15 -15.52 -29.81
N LEU A 424 23.10 -15.55 -28.47
CA LEU A 424 22.04 -16.25 -27.73
C LEU A 424 20.64 -15.72 -28.04
N ARG A 425 20.50 -14.40 -28.16
CA ARG A 425 19.27 -13.72 -28.58
C ARG A 425 18.75 -14.26 -29.90
N SER A 426 19.62 -14.45 -30.89
CA SER A 426 19.21 -14.95 -32.21
C SER A 426 18.62 -16.36 -32.13
N PHE A 427 19.13 -17.22 -31.23
CA PHE A 427 18.58 -18.56 -31.03
C PHE A 427 17.17 -18.54 -30.43
N VAL A 428 16.91 -17.65 -29.46
CA VAL A 428 15.58 -17.50 -28.85
C VAL A 428 14.52 -17.09 -29.89
N VAL A 429 14.90 -16.33 -30.91
CA VAL A 429 13.98 -15.95 -32.01
C VAL A 429 13.62 -17.14 -32.90
N HIS A 430 14.51 -18.12 -33.03
CA HIS A 430 14.36 -19.26 -33.94
C HIS A 430 13.73 -20.49 -33.29
N ASP A 431 13.54 -20.51 -31.97
CA ASP A 431 12.85 -21.60 -31.27
C ASP A 431 11.33 -21.42 -31.38
N ASN A 432 10.68 -22.28 -32.18
CA ASN A 432 9.22 -22.33 -32.35
C ASN A 432 8.50 -23.06 -31.18
N GLY A 433 9.06 -23.02 -29.97
CA GLY A 433 8.42 -23.52 -28.75
C GLY A 433 8.36 -25.03 -28.59
N MET A 434 9.11 -25.81 -29.38
CA MET A 434 9.18 -27.27 -29.25
C MET A 434 10.57 -27.83 -28.90
N THR A 435 11.63 -27.02 -28.84
CA THR A 435 13.00 -27.52 -28.67
C THR A 435 13.72 -26.93 -27.45
N ILE A 436 13.63 -27.69 -26.36
CA ILE A 436 14.43 -27.66 -25.13
C ILE A 436 14.14 -26.44 -24.21
N GLN A 437 13.01 -26.50 -23.49
CA GLN A 437 12.65 -25.58 -22.38
C GLN A 437 13.79 -25.36 -21.36
N ASP A 438 14.66 -26.36 -21.19
CA ASP A 438 15.88 -26.27 -20.38
C ASP A 438 16.90 -25.25 -20.91
N LEU A 439 17.09 -25.17 -22.24
CA LEU A 439 18.04 -24.24 -22.86
C LEU A 439 17.55 -22.79 -22.74
N SER A 440 16.26 -22.55 -22.98
CA SER A 440 15.64 -21.23 -22.78
C SER A 440 15.74 -20.76 -21.33
N SER A 441 15.55 -21.68 -20.37
CA SER A 441 15.73 -21.40 -18.94
C SER A 441 17.17 -21.01 -18.61
N ARG A 442 18.17 -21.66 -19.22
CA ARG A 442 19.58 -21.32 -19.04
C ARG A 442 19.99 -20.01 -19.70
N ILE A 443 19.46 -19.70 -20.88
CA ILE A 443 19.65 -18.39 -21.53
C ILE A 443 19.05 -17.27 -20.66
N ALA A 444 17.86 -17.49 -20.09
CA ALA A 444 17.27 -16.56 -19.13
C ALA A 444 18.16 -16.37 -17.90
N ALA A 445 18.66 -17.46 -17.31
CA ALA A 445 19.57 -17.40 -16.16
C ALA A 445 20.78 -16.52 -16.45
N VAL A 446 21.46 -16.75 -17.57
CA VAL A 446 22.61 -15.95 -18.03
C VAL A 446 22.23 -14.47 -18.16
N ALA A 447 21.08 -14.15 -18.76
CA ALA A 447 20.65 -12.76 -18.94
C ALA A 447 20.38 -12.06 -17.58
N TYR A 448 19.66 -12.71 -16.68
CA TYR A 448 19.35 -12.18 -15.34
C TYR A 448 20.60 -12.08 -14.47
N ASP A 449 21.50 -13.05 -14.56
CA ASP A 449 22.78 -13.05 -13.85
C ASP A 449 23.69 -11.93 -14.35
N THR A 450 23.71 -11.71 -15.66
CA THR A 450 24.42 -10.59 -16.27
C THR A 450 23.87 -9.26 -15.75
N GLU A 451 22.55 -9.09 -15.75
CA GLU A 451 21.92 -7.87 -15.23
C GLU A 451 22.25 -7.66 -13.73
N PHE A 452 22.16 -8.72 -12.93
CA PHE A 452 22.48 -8.68 -11.50
C PHE A 452 23.93 -8.25 -11.25
N VAL A 453 24.89 -8.80 -12.01
CA VAL A 453 26.31 -8.42 -11.88
C VAL A 453 26.51 -6.97 -12.30
N LEU A 454 25.93 -6.53 -13.42
CA LEU A 454 26.02 -5.14 -13.88
C LEU A 454 25.48 -4.16 -12.84
N ASP A 455 24.29 -4.45 -12.30
CA ASP A 455 23.66 -3.61 -11.29
C ASP A 455 24.42 -3.59 -9.97
N SER A 456 24.92 -4.75 -9.55
CA SER A 456 25.76 -4.85 -8.36
C SER A 456 27.07 -4.09 -8.53
N LEU A 457 27.67 -4.07 -9.72
CA LEU A 457 28.91 -3.32 -10.01
C LEU A 457 28.72 -1.80 -9.95
N VAL A 458 27.51 -1.30 -10.24
CA VAL A 458 27.18 0.12 -10.07
C VAL A 458 27.19 0.51 -8.59
N VAL A 459 26.65 -0.36 -7.73
CA VAL A 459 26.49 -0.10 -6.29
C VAL A 459 27.71 -0.52 -5.45
N ALA A 460 28.58 -1.41 -5.96
CA ALA A 460 29.66 -2.03 -5.21
C ALA A 460 30.88 -1.12 -4.94
N GLY A 461 31.46 -1.26 -3.73
CA GLY A 461 32.79 -0.77 -3.38
C GLY A 461 33.93 -1.59 -4.00
N LYS A 462 35.19 -1.11 -3.91
CA LYS A 462 36.38 -1.74 -4.54
C LYS A 462 36.57 -3.25 -4.26
N PRO A 463 36.37 -3.80 -3.04
CA PRO A 463 36.59 -5.22 -2.78
C PRO A 463 35.50 -6.14 -3.36
N LEU A 464 34.24 -5.67 -3.37
CA LEU A 464 33.12 -6.42 -3.95
C LEU A 464 33.22 -6.52 -5.49
N ARG A 465 33.88 -5.55 -6.14
CA ARG A 465 34.11 -5.58 -7.59
C ARG A 465 34.92 -6.80 -8.03
N THR A 466 35.94 -7.21 -7.29
CA THR A 466 36.74 -8.38 -7.67
C THR A 466 35.94 -9.68 -7.58
N SER A 467 35.07 -9.82 -6.57
CA SER A 467 34.18 -10.97 -6.41
C SER A 467 33.14 -11.04 -7.54
N LEU A 468 32.55 -9.89 -7.90
CA LEU A 468 31.61 -9.77 -9.02
C LEU A 468 32.25 -10.06 -10.39
N ILE A 469 33.53 -9.71 -10.59
CA ILE A 469 34.26 -10.05 -11.82
C ILE A 469 34.48 -11.56 -11.93
N VAL A 470 34.73 -12.27 -10.82
CA VAL A 470 34.81 -13.75 -10.83
C VAL A 470 33.47 -14.37 -11.20
N GLN A 471 32.36 -13.81 -10.71
CA GLN A 471 31.02 -14.24 -11.13
C GLN A 471 30.76 -14.03 -12.63
N LEU A 472 31.28 -12.93 -13.20
CA LEU A 472 31.20 -12.68 -14.63
C LEU A 472 31.92 -13.78 -15.44
N ASP A 473 33.07 -14.25 -14.98
CA ASP A 473 33.81 -15.34 -15.64
C ASP A 473 33.02 -16.67 -15.61
N VAL A 474 32.25 -16.93 -14.54
CA VAL A 474 31.31 -18.07 -14.47
C VAL A 474 30.20 -17.94 -15.52
N ILE A 475 29.61 -16.75 -15.68
CA ILE A 475 28.58 -16.48 -16.68
C ILE A 475 29.13 -16.71 -18.10
N ILE A 476 30.34 -16.20 -18.39
CA ILE A 476 30.99 -16.38 -19.70
C ILE A 476 31.20 -17.87 -19.99
N THR A 477 31.66 -18.64 -19.01
CA THR A 477 31.86 -20.09 -19.14
C THR A 477 30.53 -20.82 -19.46
N GLU A 478 29.44 -20.42 -18.81
CA GLU A 478 28.11 -20.96 -19.07
C GLU A 478 27.62 -20.63 -20.49
N ILE A 479 27.86 -19.40 -20.97
CA ILE A 479 27.53 -19.02 -22.35
C ILE A 479 28.29 -19.87 -23.36
N GLU A 480 29.58 -20.13 -23.15
CA GLU A 480 30.37 -21.01 -24.01
C GLU A 480 29.77 -22.42 -24.06
N LEU A 481 29.30 -22.95 -22.92
CA LEU A 481 28.67 -24.27 -22.85
C LEU A 481 27.29 -24.31 -23.54
N ILE A 482 26.51 -23.23 -23.46
CA ILE A 482 25.25 -23.11 -24.21
C ILE A 482 25.55 -23.09 -25.71
N LYS A 483 26.54 -22.31 -26.15
CA LYS A 483 26.92 -22.21 -27.57
C LYS A 483 27.36 -23.54 -28.17
N THR A 484 28.15 -24.34 -27.44
CA THR A 484 28.57 -25.66 -27.93
C THR A 484 27.37 -26.58 -28.12
N GLN A 485 26.46 -26.65 -27.15
CA GLN A 485 25.24 -27.47 -27.27
C GLN A 485 24.32 -27.02 -28.41
N VAL A 486 24.15 -25.70 -28.61
CA VAL A 486 23.35 -25.19 -29.73
C VAL A 486 23.96 -25.54 -31.08
N SER A 487 25.29 -25.58 -31.17
CA SER A 487 26.00 -25.98 -32.40
C SER A 487 25.83 -27.46 -32.77
N GLU A 488 25.41 -28.31 -31.82
CA GLU A 488 25.16 -29.74 -32.02
C GLU A 488 23.73 -30.03 -32.53
N ILE A 489 22.83 -29.04 -32.53
CA ILE A 489 21.45 -29.18 -32.99
C ILE A 489 21.41 -29.12 -34.54
N PRO A 490 20.90 -30.15 -35.25
CA PRO A 490 20.81 -30.12 -36.71
C PRO A 490 19.68 -29.16 -37.18
N TRP A 491 20.04 -27.96 -37.62
CA TRP A 491 19.08 -27.02 -38.20
C TRP A 491 18.77 -27.38 -39.66
N SER A 492 17.51 -27.64 -40.01
CA SER A 492 17.06 -27.64 -41.41
C SER A 492 16.84 -26.18 -41.86
N MET A 493 17.88 -25.52 -42.36
CA MET A 493 17.78 -24.12 -42.80
C MET A 493 17.28 -24.00 -44.24
N GLU A 494 16.19 -23.27 -44.45
CA GLU A 494 16.07 -22.32 -45.57
C GLU A 494 16.11 -20.89 -44.99
N PRO A 495 16.96 -19.99 -45.49
CA PRO A 495 17.03 -18.62 -44.99
C PRO A 495 16.00 -17.75 -45.73
N THR A 496 14.80 -17.57 -45.16
CA THR A 496 13.91 -16.48 -45.57
C THR A 496 14.23 -15.21 -44.77
N ILE A 497 14.92 -14.30 -45.45
CA ILE A 497 15.19 -12.92 -45.02
C ILE A 497 13.84 -12.19 -44.94
N GLU A 498 13.15 -12.21 -43.80
CA GLU A 498 12.02 -11.30 -43.58
C GLU A 498 11.67 -10.94 -42.12
N VAL A 499 12.50 -11.30 -41.12
CA VAL A 499 12.15 -11.09 -39.70
C VAL A 499 12.48 -9.69 -39.16
N GLN A 500 13.32 -8.89 -39.85
CA GLN A 500 13.55 -7.48 -39.45
C GLN A 500 12.41 -6.52 -39.84
N LYS A 501 11.44 -6.96 -40.66
CA LYS A 501 10.26 -6.14 -40.99
C LYS A 501 9.06 -6.41 -40.08
N ILE A 502 8.97 -7.57 -39.43
CA ILE A 502 7.76 -7.94 -38.65
C ILE A 502 7.77 -7.28 -37.24
N SER A 503 8.93 -7.03 -36.64
CA SER A 503 9.03 -6.27 -35.38
C SER A 503 8.79 -4.77 -35.54
N GLN A 504 9.00 -4.20 -36.73
CA GLN A 504 8.69 -2.80 -37.04
C GLN A 504 7.34 -2.60 -37.77
N ALA A 505 6.80 -3.63 -38.42
CA ALA A 505 5.48 -3.57 -39.07
C ALA A 505 4.33 -3.61 -38.06
N ASN A 506 4.49 -4.28 -36.91
CA ASN A 506 3.49 -4.28 -35.83
C ASN A 506 3.43 -2.95 -35.04
N LEU A 507 4.35 -2.01 -35.29
CA LEU A 507 4.29 -0.64 -34.79
C LEU A 507 3.57 0.32 -35.75
N LYS A 508 3.00 -0.19 -36.86
CA LYS A 508 2.21 0.59 -37.82
C LYS A 508 0.73 0.24 -37.79
N MET A 509 0.15 0.26 -36.60
CA MET A 509 -1.24 0.64 -36.45
C MET A 509 -1.30 1.59 -35.27
N ALA A 510 -1.12 2.90 -35.53
CA ALA A 510 -1.79 3.86 -34.68
C ALA A 510 -3.28 3.47 -34.73
N PRO A 511 -3.92 3.14 -33.60
CA PRO A 511 -5.36 3.03 -33.63
C PRO A 511 -5.82 4.42 -34.09
N ALA A 512 -6.52 4.48 -35.22
CA ALA A 512 -7.42 5.60 -35.41
C ALA A 512 -8.21 5.67 -34.10
N VAL A 513 -8.15 6.82 -33.42
CA VAL A 513 -8.92 7.11 -32.21
C VAL A 513 -10.38 7.20 -32.64
N GLY A 514 -10.95 6.07 -33.04
CA GLY A 514 -12.37 5.85 -33.14
C GLY A 514 -12.83 5.56 -31.72
N LYS A 515 -13.88 6.25 -31.28
CA LYS A 515 -14.61 5.92 -30.06
C LYS A 515 -14.78 4.40 -30.01
N ILE A 516 -14.11 3.72 -29.07
CA ILE A 516 -14.47 2.34 -28.75
C ILE A 516 -15.93 2.43 -28.33
N PRO A 517 -16.86 1.77 -29.04
CA PRO A 517 -18.27 1.85 -28.70
C PRO A 517 -18.48 1.45 -27.24
N ASP A 518 -19.55 1.98 -26.65
CA ASP A 518 -20.10 1.71 -25.32
C ASP A 518 -20.50 0.22 -25.09
N SER A 519 -19.92 -0.71 -25.84
CA SER A 519 -20.39 -2.08 -26.03
C SER A 519 -20.15 -3.01 -24.84
N ASN A 520 -19.41 -2.57 -23.82
CA ASN A 520 -19.21 -3.37 -22.61
C ASN A 520 -20.40 -3.29 -21.64
N GLU A 521 -21.35 -2.37 -21.85
CA GLU A 521 -22.53 -2.24 -20.97
C GLU A 521 -23.81 -2.87 -21.53
N ARG A 522 -23.93 -3.05 -22.86
CA ARG A 522 -25.12 -3.67 -23.46
C ARG A 522 -25.05 -5.19 -23.36
N VAL A 523 -25.61 -5.74 -22.28
CA VAL A 523 -25.81 -7.19 -22.10
C VAL A 523 -26.70 -7.75 -23.21
N VAL A 524 -26.07 -8.51 -24.12
CA VAL A 524 -26.73 -9.18 -25.25
C VAL A 524 -27.38 -10.48 -24.78
N GLY A 525 -28.66 -10.69 -25.11
CA GLY A 525 -29.41 -11.90 -24.77
C GLY A 525 -29.89 -11.94 -23.31
N LEU A 526 -30.43 -13.09 -22.88
CA LEU A 526 -30.98 -13.32 -21.53
C LEU A 526 -32.15 -12.41 -21.14
N ASP A 527 -32.86 -11.83 -22.11
CA ASP A 527 -34.04 -10.97 -21.86
C ASP A 527 -35.18 -11.75 -21.18
N ASP A 528 -35.31 -13.03 -21.53
CA ASP A 528 -36.21 -13.99 -20.88
C ASP A 528 -35.85 -14.22 -19.42
N GLU A 529 -34.56 -14.46 -19.11
CA GLU A 529 -34.08 -14.65 -17.74
C GLU A 529 -34.23 -13.38 -16.89
N ALA A 530 -33.90 -12.22 -17.45
CA ALA A 530 -34.06 -10.93 -16.78
C ALA A 530 -35.53 -10.70 -16.38
N LYS A 531 -36.47 -11.01 -17.28
CA LYS A 531 -37.91 -10.90 -17.02
C LYS A 531 -38.36 -11.81 -15.87
N ILE A 532 -37.84 -13.04 -15.80
CA ILE A 532 -38.13 -13.98 -14.70
C ILE A 532 -37.65 -13.41 -13.36
N ILE A 533 -36.42 -12.87 -13.30
CA ILE A 533 -35.89 -12.29 -12.06
C ILE A 533 -36.66 -11.03 -11.66
N ILE A 534 -36.98 -10.14 -12.60
CA ILE A 534 -37.78 -8.94 -12.35
C ILE A 534 -39.16 -9.31 -11.76
N ASP A 535 -39.81 -10.33 -12.31
CA ASP A 535 -41.09 -10.82 -11.77
C ASP A 535 -40.94 -11.38 -10.36
N ARG A 536 -39.85 -12.10 -10.05
CA ARG A 536 -39.57 -12.59 -8.68
C ARG A 536 -39.27 -11.47 -7.69
N LEU A 537 -38.63 -10.39 -8.14
CA LEU A 537 -38.31 -9.23 -7.29
C LEU A 537 -39.54 -8.36 -7.02
N THR A 538 -40.40 -8.15 -8.02
CA THR A 538 -41.52 -7.19 -7.94
C THR A 538 -42.83 -7.81 -7.44
N ARG A 539 -42.95 -9.15 -7.45
CA ARG A 539 -44.15 -9.87 -7.00
C ARG A 539 -43.91 -10.63 -5.69
N GLY A 540 -44.96 -11.24 -5.14
CA GLY A 540 -44.88 -12.09 -3.95
C GLY A 540 -45.37 -11.44 -2.66
N THR A 541 -44.93 -11.97 -1.52
CA THR A 541 -45.32 -11.49 -0.19
C THR A 541 -44.69 -10.14 0.14
N LYS A 542 -45.27 -9.47 1.14
CA LYS A 542 -44.75 -8.20 1.67
C LYS A 542 -43.55 -8.36 2.60
N GLN A 543 -43.29 -9.58 3.08
CA GLN A 543 -42.10 -9.89 3.85
C GLN A 543 -40.84 -9.75 3.02
N LEU A 544 -39.72 -9.53 3.71
CA LEU A 544 -38.38 -9.56 3.12
C LEU A 544 -38.14 -10.93 2.49
N ASN A 545 -37.69 -10.95 1.24
CA ASN A 545 -37.39 -12.19 0.53
C ASN A 545 -36.05 -12.12 -0.19
N VAL A 546 -35.38 -13.26 -0.29
CA VAL A 546 -34.09 -13.42 -0.96
C VAL A 546 -34.28 -14.17 -2.28
N VAL A 547 -33.75 -13.60 -3.36
CA VAL A 547 -33.68 -14.19 -4.70
C VAL A 547 -32.22 -14.45 -5.02
N SER A 548 -31.89 -15.69 -5.40
CA SER A 548 -30.52 -16.09 -5.72
C SER A 548 -30.37 -16.44 -7.20
N ILE A 549 -29.31 -15.94 -7.84
CA ILE A 549 -28.87 -16.32 -9.18
C ILE A 549 -27.62 -17.20 -9.03
N VAL A 550 -27.66 -18.42 -9.54
CA VAL A 550 -26.58 -19.40 -9.40
C VAL A 550 -26.11 -19.91 -10.75
N GLY A 551 -24.80 -20.17 -10.87
CA GLY A 551 -24.21 -20.67 -12.10
C GLY A 551 -22.68 -20.57 -12.11
N MET A 552 -22.04 -21.27 -13.05
CA MET A 552 -20.58 -21.30 -13.16
C MET A 552 -19.95 -19.91 -13.40
N ALA A 553 -18.64 -19.80 -13.20
CA ALA A 553 -17.88 -18.58 -13.47
C ALA A 553 -17.94 -18.22 -14.97
N GLY A 554 -17.94 -16.93 -15.29
CA GLY A 554 -17.99 -16.43 -16.68
C GLY A 554 -19.34 -16.57 -17.40
N LEU A 555 -20.38 -17.09 -16.74
CA LEU A 555 -21.73 -17.29 -17.32
C LEU A 555 -22.56 -15.99 -17.43
N GLY A 556 -22.11 -14.89 -16.83
CA GLY A 556 -22.80 -13.59 -16.89
C GLY A 556 -23.79 -13.32 -15.74
N LYS A 557 -23.61 -13.94 -14.57
CA LYS A 557 -24.48 -13.70 -13.38
C LYS A 557 -24.53 -12.23 -12.98
N THR A 558 -23.36 -11.63 -12.74
CA THR A 558 -23.20 -10.20 -12.44
C THR A 558 -23.80 -9.33 -13.53
N SER A 559 -23.59 -9.69 -14.80
CA SER A 559 -24.16 -8.97 -15.96
C SER A 559 -25.69 -9.03 -15.98
N LEU A 560 -26.29 -10.19 -15.68
CA LEU A 560 -27.75 -10.33 -15.57
C LEU A 560 -28.29 -9.53 -14.38
N ALA A 561 -27.63 -9.57 -13.22
CA ALA A 561 -28.01 -8.78 -12.06
C ALA A 561 -27.93 -7.27 -12.36
N LYS A 562 -26.88 -6.79 -13.06
CA LYS A 562 -26.80 -5.40 -13.55
C LYS A 562 -27.94 -5.08 -14.51
N LYS A 563 -28.25 -5.95 -15.47
CA LYS A 563 -29.36 -5.77 -16.42
C LYS A 563 -30.71 -5.63 -15.71
N VAL A 564 -30.94 -6.43 -14.66
CA VAL A 564 -32.14 -6.36 -13.82
C VAL A 564 -32.15 -5.06 -13.01
N ASP A 565 -31.05 -4.69 -12.38
CA ASP A 565 -30.95 -3.50 -11.53
C ASP A 565 -31.24 -2.20 -12.31
N HIS A 566 -30.74 -2.10 -13.54
CA HIS A 566 -30.97 -0.95 -14.43
C HIS A 566 -32.33 -0.97 -15.15
N HIS A 567 -33.17 -2.00 -14.91
CA HIS A 567 -34.46 -2.09 -15.58
C HIS A 567 -35.47 -1.08 -15.00
N SER A 568 -36.22 -0.38 -15.86
CA SER A 568 -37.19 0.64 -15.46
C SER A 568 -38.21 0.15 -14.41
N HIS A 569 -38.79 -1.03 -14.59
CA HIS A 569 -39.68 -1.61 -13.58
C HIS A 569 -39.04 -1.81 -12.19
N ILE A 570 -37.73 -2.06 -12.10
CA ILE A 570 -37.03 -2.18 -10.81
C ILE A 570 -36.80 -0.80 -10.20
N SER A 571 -36.34 0.17 -11.00
CA SER A 571 -36.09 1.54 -10.51
C SER A 571 -37.35 2.21 -9.94
N HIS A 572 -38.52 1.99 -10.55
CA HIS A 572 -39.79 2.52 -10.05
C HIS A 572 -40.37 1.73 -8.86
N HIS A 573 -39.96 0.48 -8.66
CA HIS A 573 -40.56 -0.39 -7.65
C HIS A 573 -39.92 -0.21 -6.26
N PHE A 574 -38.61 0.04 -6.19
CA PHE A 574 -37.83 0.15 -4.95
C PHE A 574 -37.44 1.60 -4.67
N GLN A 575 -37.58 2.06 -3.43
CA GLN A 575 -37.26 3.44 -3.04
C GLN A 575 -35.76 3.67 -2.91
N VAL A 576 -35.02 2.66 -2.46
CA VAL A 576 -33.56 2.69 -2.37
C VAL A 576 -32.98 1.36 -2.87
N ARG A 577 -31.81 1.44 -3.49
CA ARG A 577 -31.07 0.29 -4.00
C ARG A 577 -29.60 0.45 -3.62
N SER A 578 -28.94 -0.65 -3.30
CA SER A 578 -27.49 -0.65 -3.08
C SER A 578 -26.88 -1.92 -3.61
N TRP A 579 -25.69 -1.80 -4.18
CA TRP A 579 -24.89 -2.90 -4.71
C TRP A 579 -23.61 -3.04 -3.89
N VAL A 580 -23.25 -4.25 -3.50
CA VAL A 580 -21.93 -4.57 -2.96
C VAL A 580 -21.44 -5.88 -3.56
N THR A 581 -20.19 -5.91 -4.01
CA THR A 581 -19.51 -7.14 -4.45
C THR A 581 -18.75 -7.73 -3.27
N VAL A 582 -18.85 -9.05 -3.09
CA VAL A 582 -18.28 -9.78 -1.96
C VAL A 582 -17.07 -10.58 -2.43
N SER A 583 -15.87 -10.18 -1.98
CA SER A 583 -14.65 -10.92 -2.23
C SER A 583 -14.62 -12.26 -1.46
N GLN A 584 -13.83 -13.23 -1.93
CA GLN A 584 -13.64 -14.52 -1.25
C GLN A 584 -13.15 -14.34 0.20
N GLU A 585 -12.20 -13.41 0.39
CA GLU A 585 -11.77 -12.93 1.69
C GLU A 585 -12.44 -11.60 1.96
N TYR A 586 -13.40 -11.57 2.89
CA TYR A 586 -14.20 -10.38 3.18
C TYR A 586 -14.07 -9.92 4.63
N ASN A 587 -14.35 -8.64 4.84
CA ASN A 587 -14.49 -8.03 6.16
C ASN A 587 -15.91 -7.45 6.30
N THR A 588 -16.64 -7.84 7.35
CA THR A 588 -18.04 -7.42 7.56
C THR A 588 -18.17 -5.90 7.65
N LYS A 589 -17.30 -5.23 8.42
CA LYS A 589 -17.26 -3.76 8.49
C LYS A 589 -17.09 -3.13 7.09
N SER A 590 -16.17 -3.63 6.27
CA SER A 590 -16.00 -3.13 4.89
C SER A 590 -17.25 -3.33 4.02
N LEU A 591 -17.94 -4.46 4.15
CA LEU A 591 -19.20 -4.70 3.44
C LEU A 591 -20.31 -3.75 3.88
N LEU A 592 -20.45 -3.51 5.19
CA LEU A 592 -21.43 -2.55 5.73
C LEU A 592 -21.13 -1.12 5.24
N ILE A 593 -19.87 -0.71 5.23
CA ILE A 593 -19.44 0.58 4.66
C ILE A 593 -19.78 0.63 3.18
N GLY A 594 -19.53 -0.45 2.41
CA GLY A 594 -19.88 -0.52 0.99
C GLY A 594 -21.37 -0.33 0.73
N ILE A 595 -22.22 -1.03 1.49
CA ILE A 595 -23.69 -0.90 1.40
C ILE A 595 -24.13 0.51 1.78
N LEU A 596 -23.64 1.05 2.91
CA LEU A 596 -23.99 2.40 3.35
C LEU A 596 -23.53 3.47 2.37
N SER A 597 -22.35 3.32 1.78
CA SER A 597 -21.83 4.25 0.76
C SER A 597 -22.65 4.20 -0.53
N GLY A 598 -23.24 3.05 -0.87
CA GLY A 598 -24.19 2.94 -1.99
C GLY A 598 -25.54 3.64 -1.72
N LEU A 599 -25.91 3.82 -0.45
CA LEU A 599 -27.15 4.49 -0.04
C LEU A 599 -26.97 5.99 0.23
N ASP A 600 -25.86 6.37 0.84
CA ASP A 600 -25.52 7.74 1.23
C ASP A 600 -24.51 8.30 0.22
N GLN A 601 -24.94 9.21 -0.66
CA GLN A 601 -24.09 9.86 -1.69
C GLN A 601 -22.96 10.77 -1.12
N ASN A 602 -22.59 10.63 0.17
CA ASN A 602 -21.59 11.44 0.87
C ASN A 602 -20.45 10.59 1.48
N SER A 603 -19.27 11.21 1.53
CA SER A 603 -17.93 10.70 1.87
C SER A 603 -17.84 9.47 2.80
N THR A 604 -17.32 8.37 2.25
CA THR A 604 -16.91 7.13 2.93
C THR A 604 -16.08 7.36 4.21
N GLY A 605 -15.36 8.48 4.29
CA GLY A 605 -14.55 8.87 5.45
C GLY A 605 -15.31 8.95 6.78
N ALA A 606 -16.62 9.23 6.76
CA ALA A 606 -17.44 9.30 7.98
C ALA A 606 -17.64 7.92 8.63
N TYR A 607 -17.49 6.82 7.88
CA TYR A 607 -17.79 5.45 8.33
C TYR A 607 -16.55 4.67 8.78
N ILE A 608 -15.37 5.07 8.34
CA ILE A 608 -14.11 4.35 8.58
C ILE A 608 -13.84 4.20 10.08
N ASN A 609 -14.16 5.21 10.88
CA ASN A 609 -13.90 5.22 12.33
C ASN A 609 -15.07 4.66 13.18
N MET A 610 -16.20 4.28 12.57
CA MET A 610 -17.31 3.69 13.31
C MET A 610 -17.07 2.22 13.64
N ARG A 611 -17.66 1.74 14.74
CA ARG A 611 -17.65 0.30 15.07
C ARG A 611 -18.59 -0.45 14.12
N GLU A 612 -18.36 -1.74 13.95
CA GLU A 612 -19.18 -2.60 13.09
C GLU A 612 -20.66 -2.58 13.50
N ASP A 613 -20.94 -2.65 14.80
CA ASP A 613 -22.31 -2.61 15.35
C ASP A 613 -23.01 -1.27 15.05
N ASP A 614 -22.29 -0.15 15.13
CA ASP A 614 -22.83 1.18 14.84
C ASP A 614 -23.21 1.31 13.35
N LEU A 615 -22.39 0.73 12.47
CA LEU A 615 -22.65 0.69 11.03
C LEU A 615 -23.88 -0.18 10.72
N ALA A 616 -23.97 -1.36 11.34
CA ALA A 616 -25.11 -2.25 11.20
C ALA A 616 -26.42 -1.58 11.66
N GLU A 617 -26.42 -0.90 12.79
CA GLU A 617 -27.59 -0.19 13.32
C GLU A 617 -27.95 1.02 12.45
N ARG A 618 -26.96 1.74 11.92
CA ARG A 618 -27.19 2.86 11.01
C ARG A 618 -27.82 2.40 9.71
N LEU A 619 -27.32 1.31 9.11
CA LEU A 619 -27.91 0.69 7.94
C LEU A 619 -29.36 0.27 8.21
N ARG A 620 -29.61 -0.40 9.35
CA ARG A 620 -30.96 -0.80 9.76
C ARG A 620 -31.90 0.39 9.89
N LYS A 621 -31.46 1.48 10.52
CA LYS A 621 -32.25 2.73 10.64
C LYS A 621 -32.55 3.37 9.29
N ARG A 622 -31.59 3.36 8.35
CA ARG A 622 -31.78 3.88 6.98
C ARG A 622 -32.82 3.10 6.20
N LEU A 623 -32.84 1.77 6.36
CA LEU A 623 -33.74 0.87 5.62
C LEU A 623 -35.12 0.72 6.26
N LYS A 624 -35.31 1.19 7.49
CA LYS A 624 -36.55 1.01 8.25
C LYS A 624 -37.73 1.73 7.62
N GLY A 625 -38.85 1.03 7.46
CA GLY A 625 -40.12 1.57 6.98
C GLY A 625 -40.19 1.85 5.47
N ILE A 626 -39.13 1.56 4.72
CA ILE A 626 -39.05 1.76 3.26
C ILE A 626 -38.91 0.44 2.51
N ARG A 627 -39.22 0.45 1.21
CA ARG A 627 -39.01 -0.70 0.33
C ARG A 627 -37.64 -0.60 -0.36
N TYR A 628 -36.76 -1.55 -0.09
CA TYR A 628 -35.39 -1.53 -0.58
C TYR A 628 -35.03 -2.80 -1.37
N LEU A 629 -34.04 -2.67 -2.27
CA LEU A 629 -33.37 -3.78 -2.95
C LEU A 629 -31.87 -3.77 -2.64
N MET A 630 -31.37 -4.80 -1.96
CA MET A 630 -29.93 -4.97 -1.75
C MET A 630 -29.38 -6.02 -2.70
N ILE A 631 -28.31 -5.70 -3.42
CA ILE A 631 -27.64 -6.63 -4.34
C ILE A 631 -26.30 -7.03 -3.73
N LEU A 632 -26.17 -8.32 -3.42
CA LEU A 632 -24.97 -8.94 -2.86
C LEU A 632 -24.34 -9.82 -3.94
N ASP A 633 -23.36 -9.29 -4.66
CA ASP A 633 -22.74 -9.96 -5.80
C ASP A 633 -21.58 -10.89 -5.36
N ASP A 634 -21.48 -12.04 -6.01
CA ASP A 634 -20.50 -13.12 -5.84
C ASP A 634 -20.33 -13.65 -4.40
N ILE A 635 -21.41 -14.09 -3.76
CA ILE A 635 -21.32 -14.71 -2.42
C ILE A 635 -20.70 -16.11 -2.51
N TRP A 636 -19.62 -16.30 -1.75
CA TRP A 636 -18.86 -17.56 -1.63
C TRP A 636 -19.18 -18.38 -0.37
N ASP A 637 -19.77 -17.75 0.66
CA ASP A 637 -19.98 -18.36 1.97
C ASP A 637 -21.23 -17.80 2.67
N THR A 638 -22.02 -18.67 3.31
CA THR A 638 -23.22 -18.29 4.07
C THR A 638 -22.92 -17.48 5.33
N ARG A 639 -21.68 -17.48 5.81
CA ARG A 639 -21.20 -16.59 6.90
C ARG A 639 -21.42 -15.11 6.57
N VAL A 640 -21.29 -14.70 5.30
CA VAL A 640 -21.54 -13.30 4.86
C VAL A 640 -23.00 -12.92 5.12
N TRP A 641 -23.93 -13.78 4.75
CA TRP A 641 -25.35 -13.56 4.99
C TRP A 641 -25.65 -13.52 6.49
N ASN A 642 -25.05 -14.43 7.26
CA ASN A 642 -25.27 -14.49 8.70
C ASN A 642 -24.82 -13.25 9.45
N SER A 643 -23.75 -12.57 9.00
CA SER A 643 -23.30 -11.31 9.61
C SER A 643 -24.16 -10.12 9.20
N LEU A 644 -24.68 -10.08 7.97
CA LEU A 644 -25.46 -8.94 7.46
C LEU A 644 -26.97 -9.01 7.73
N LYS A 645 -27.55 -10.20 7.88
CA LYS A 645 -29.02 -10.38 7.95
C LYS A 645 -29.71 -9.54 9.03
N MET A 646 -29.03 -9.27 10.15
CA MET A 646 -29.59 -8.47 11.25
C MET A 646 -29.69 -6.98 10.90
N SER A 647 -28.91 -6.50 9.93
CA SER A 647 -28.93 -5.13 9.44
C SER A 647 -30.08 -4.84 8.48
N PHE A 648 -30.74 -5.88 7.94
CA PHE A 648 -31.85 -5.75 6.98
C PHE A 648 -33.22 -5.87 7.70
N PRO A 649 -33.97 -4.78 7.89
CA PRO A 649 -35.27 -4.83 8.57
C PRO A 649 -36.35 -5.44 7.66
N ASP A 650 -37.17 -6.33 8.20
CA ASP A 650 -38.39 -6.81 7.57
C ASP A 650 -39.61 -6.10 8.18
N ASP A 651 -40.05 -5.02 7.54
CA ASP A 651 -41.17 -4.18 7.98
C ASP A 651 -42.43 -4.39 7.10
N ASP A 652 -42.56 -5.56 6.45
CA ASP A 652 -43.66 -5.89 5.55
C ASP A 652 -43.85 -4.86 4.40
N LYS A 653 -42.74 -4.35 3.86
CA LYS A 653 -42.73 -3.36 2.76
C LYS A 653 -42.52 -3.95 1.37
N GLY A 654 -42.22 -5.24 1.28
CA GLY A 654 -41.89 -5.95 0.04
C GLY A 654 -40.43 -5.78 -0.36
N SER A 655 -39.53 -5.58 0.61
CA SER A 655 -38.09 -5.45 0.37
C SER A 655 -37.50 -6.76 -0.17
N ARG A 656 -36.42 -6.65 -0.93
CA ARG A 656 -35.77 -7.79 -1.59
C ARG A 656 -34.26 -7.77 -1.43
N ILE A 657 -33.67 -8.95 -1.44
CA ILE A 657 -32.23 -9.13 -1.55
C ILE A 657 -31.96 -10.01 -2.75
N LEU A 658 -31.19 -9.50 -3.70
CA LEU A 658 -30.71 -10.25 -4.84
C LEU A 658 -29.27 -10.68 -4.55
N LEU A 659 -28.99 -11.97 -4.60
CA LEU A 659 -27.63 -12.47 -4.48
C LEU A 659 -27.21 -13.25 -5.70
N THR A 660 -25.94 -13.17 -6.05
CA THR A 660 -25.33 -14.04 -7.06
C THR A 660 -24.33 -14.98 -6.39
N SER A 661 -24.22 -16.21 -6.86
CA SER A 661 -23.25 -17.17 -6.34
C SER A 661 -22.85 -18.21 -7.37
N ARG A 662 -21.67 -18.82 -7.19
CA ARG A 662 -21.23 -19.99 -7.96
C ARG A 662 -21.79 -21.29 -7.40
N GLN A 663 -22.18 -21.31 -6.13
CA GLN A 663 -22.61 -22.51 -5.43
C GLN A 663 -24.12 -22.50 -5.22
N GLU A 664 -24.80 -23.54 -5.73
CA GLU A 664 -26.24 -23.66 -5.57
C GLU A 664 -26.67 -23.82 -4.10
N THR A 665 -25.82 -24.46 -3.29
CA THR A 665 -26.02 -24.71 -1.86
C THR A 665 -26.25 -23.42 -1.07
N ILE A 666 -25.53 -22.35 -1.39
CA ILE A 666 -25.62 -21.06 -0.69
C ILE A 666 -27.03 -20.47 -0.79
N GLY A 667 -27.63 -20.51 -2.00
CA GLY A 667 -28.99 -20.01 -2.20
C GLY A 667 -30.03 -20.79 -1.39
N LEU A 668 -29.88 -22.12 -1.32
CA LEU A 668 -30.78 -23.01 -0.59
C LEU A 668 -30.63 -22.88 0.94
N GLU A 669 -29.40 -22.67 1.44
CA GLU A 669 -29.14 -22.47 2.86
C GLU A 669 -29.68 -21.11 3.35
N ILE A 670 -29.54 -20.05 2.54
CA ILE A 670 -30.02 -18.71 2.87
C ILE A 670 -31.56 -18.64 2.83
N ASN A 671 -32.18 -19.29 1.84
CA ASN A 671 -33.63 -19.32 1.70
C ASN A 671 -34.13 -20.68 1.21
N PRO A 672 -34.39 -21.63 2.15
CA PRO A 672 -34.85 -22.98 1.80
C PRO A 672 -36.20 -23.02 1.07
N HIS A 673 -36.97 -21.94 1.15
CA HIS A 673 -38.32 -21.84 0.58
C HIS A 673 -38.35 -21.21 -0.82
N SER A 674 -37.21 -20.76 -1.34
CA SER A 674 -37.08 -20.09 -2.65
C SER A 674 -36.04 -20.83 -3.49
N GLU A 675 -36.47 -21.44 -4.60
CA GLU A 675 -35.54 -22.16 -5.47
C GLU A 675 -34.54 -21.19 -6.13
N PRO A 676 -33.22 -21.47 -6.07
CA PRO A 676 -32.23 -20.67 -6.77
C PRO A 676 -32.47 -20.64 -8.27
N HIS A 677 -32.30 -19.46 -8.87
CA HIS A 677 -32.37 -19.31 -10.31
C HIS A 677 -31.08 -19.78 -10.97
N ARG A 678 -31.12 -20.98 -11.55
CA ARG A 678 -29.98 -21.55 -12.28
C ARG A 678 -29.87 -20.87 -13.65
N LEU A 679 -28.87 -20.02 -13.80
CA LEU A 679 -28.64 -19.28 -15.05
C LEU A 679 -28.24 -20.26 -16.17
N ARG A 680 -28.92 -20.18 -17.32
CA ARG A 680 -28.56 -20.95 -18.52
C ARG A 680 -27.38 -20.32 -19.27
N ALA A 681 -26.69 -21.12 -20.08
CA ALA A 681 -25.74 -20.60 -21.08
C ALA A 681 -26.48 -19.88 -22.22
N LEU A 682 -25.76 -19.01 -22.94
CA LEU A 682 -26.27 -18.40 -24.16
C LEU A 682 -26.56 -19.47 -25.21
N ASN A 683 -27.65 -19.31 -25.94
CA ASN A 683 -27.91 -20.16 -27.11
C ASN A 683 -27.01 -19.77 -28.29
N ASP A 684 -27.01 -20.57 -29.36
CA ASP A 684 -26.14 -20.34 -30.53
C ASP A 684 -26.37 -18.95 -31.17
N ASP A 685 -27.61 -18.47 -31.21
CA ASP A 685 -27.97 -17.18 -31.81
C ASP A 685 -27.53 -16.00 -30.93
N GLU A 686 -27.76 -16.08 -29.61
CA GLU A 686 -27.26 -15.11 -28.63
C GLU A 686 -25.72 -15.06 -28.62
N SER A 687 -25.08 -16.23 -28.73
CA SER A 687 -23.61 -16.35 -28.77
C SER A 687 -23.04 -15.71 -30.03
N TRP A 688 -23.66 -15.97 -31.18
CA TRP A 688 -23.30 -15.32 -32.43
C TRP A 688 -23.51 -13.80 -32.37
N GLU A 689 -24.62 -13.34 -31.79
CA GLU A 689 -24.91 -11.92 -31.68
C GLU A 689 -23.87 -11.19 -30.83
N LEU A 690 -23.47 -11.79 -29.70
CA LEU A 690 -22.41 -11.25 -28.84
C LEU A 690 -21.06 -11.21 -29.57
N PHE A 691 -20.70 -12.30 -30.26
CA PHE A 691 -19.46 -12.38 -31.04
C PHE A 691 -19.43 -11.35 -32.18
N ARG A 692 -20.53 -11.25 -32.94
CA ARG A 692 -20.71 -10.34 -34.09
C ARG A 692 -20.56 -8.88 -33.66
N LYS A 693 -21.20 -8.51 -32.55
CA LYS A 693 -21.10 -7.16 -31.97
C LYS A 693 -19.67 -6.86 -31.54
N LYS A 694 -19.00 -7.79 -30.86
CA LYS A 694 -17.61 -7.59 -30.43
C LYS A 694 -16.64 -7.43 -31.61
N MET A 695 -16.90 -8.13 -32.72
CA MET A 695 -16.12 -8.05 -33.95
C MET A 695 -16.39 -6.82 -34.82
N CYS A 696 -17.36 -5.98 -34.46
CA CYS A 696 -17.81 -4.85 -35.27
C CYS A 696 -18.15 -5.26 -36.73
N PHE A 697 -18.66 -6.46 -36.96
CA PHE A 697 -19.03 -6.94 -38.30
C PHE A 697 -20.13 -6.10 -38.96
N ASP A 698 -20.91 -5.39 -38.15
CA ASP A 698 -21.94 -4.46 -38.62
C ASP A 698 -21.34 -3.24 -39.34
N GLN A 699 -20.04 -2.97 -39.15
CA GLN A 699 -19.32 -1.85 -39.76
C GLN A 699 -18.30 -2.29 -40.83
N SER A 700 -17.83 -3.54 -40.80
CA SER A 700 -16.66 -3.99 -41.58
C SER A 700 -16.95 -4.83 -42.84
N CYS A 701 -18.22 -5.12 -43.17
CA CYS A 701 -18.64 -5.89 -44.35
C CYS A 701 -17.72 -7.10 -44.72
N PRO A 702 -17.50 -8.06 -43.79
CA PRO A 702 -16.63 -9.21 -44.03
C PRO A 702 -17.19 -10.18 -45.07
N SER A 703 -16.33 -11.04 -45.65
CA SER A 703 -16.73 -12.07 -46.61
C SER A 703 -17.58 -13.18 -45.95
N GLU A 704 -18.42 -13.84 -46.73
CA GLU A 704 -19.30 -14.91 -46.21
C GLU A 704 -18.51 -16.07 -45.59
N GLU A 705 -17.32 -16.39 -46.10
CA GLU A 705 -16.45 -17.44 -45.55
C GLU A 705 -15.97 -17.08 -44.14
N VAL A 706 -15.57 -15.82 -43.91
CA VAL A 706 -15.15 -15.32 -42.61
C VAL A 706 -16.32 -15.33 -41.62
N ILE A 707 -17.53 -14.95 -42.07
CA ILE A 707 -18.74 -15.02 -41.24
C ILE A 707 -19.08 -16.46 -40.86
N ALA A 708 -19.01 -17.40 -41.82
CA ALA A 708 -19.30 -18.80 -41.57
C ALA A 708 -18.33 -19.40 -40.54
N ARG A 709 -17.03 -19.12 -40.69
CA ARG A 709 -16.00 -19.56 -39.74
C ARG A 709 -16.18 -18.92 -38.36
N ALA A 710 -16.46 -17.61 -38.30
CA ALA A 710 -16.75 -16.89 -37.07
C ALA A 710 -17.94 -17.50 -36.30
N LYS A 711 -19.02 -17.87 -36.99
CA LYS A 711 -20.18 -18.54 -36.40
C LYS A 711 -19.80 -19.90 -35.79
N THR A 712 -18.99 -20.68 -36.50
CA THR A 712 -18.51 -21.98 -35.99
C THR A 712 -17.66 -21.80 -34.74
N ILE A 713 -16.77 -20.82 -34.73
CA ILE A 713 -15.94 -20.50 -33.56
C ILE A 713 -16.81 -20.05 -32.38
N ALA A 714 -17.76 -19.13 -32.59
CA ALA A 714 -18.67 -18.66 -31.55
C ALA A 714 -19.47 -19.82 -30.93
N LYS A 715 -19.92 -20.77 -31.75
CA LYS A 715 -20.60 -21.99 -31.30
C LYS A 715 -19.69 -22.89 -30.47
N SER A 716 -18.40 -23.01 -30.83
CA SER A 716 -17.42 -23.79 -30.07
C SER A 716 -17.15 -23.23 -28.67
N CYS A 717 -17.50 -21.97 -28.39
CA CYS A 717 -17.45 -21.38 -27.05
C CYS A 717 -18.58 -21.86 -26.11
N LYS A 718 -19.49 -22.74 -26.57
CA LYS A 718 -20.55 -23.39 -25.79
C LYS A 718 -21.43 -22.43 -24.96
N GLY A 719 -21.66 -21.23 -25.49
CA GLY A 719 -22.59 -20.26 -24.87
C GLY A 719 -22.06 -19.53 -23.63
N LEU A 720 -20.74 -19.55 -23.38
CA LEU A 720 -20.11 -18.81 -22.27
C LEU A 720 -19.74 -17.38 -22.68
N PRO A 721 -20.40 -16.32 -22.15
CA PRO A 721 -20.15 -14.94 -22.58
C PRO A 721 -18.67 -14.52 -22.50
N LEU A 722 -17.99 -14.83 -21.39
CA LEU A 722 -16.58 -14.46 -21.20
C LEU A 722 -15.68 -15.10 -22.27
N MET A 723 -15.93 -16.37 -22.61
CA MET A 723 -15.17 -17.11 -23.62
C MET A 723 -15.38 -16.55 -25.01
N ILE A 724 -16.64 -16.25 -25.34
CA ILE A 724 -17.00 -15.62 -26.61
C ILE A 724 -16.26 -14.29 -26.75
N LEU A 725 -16.23 -13.47 -25.69
CA LEU A 725 -15.54 -12.19 -25.69
C LEU A 725 -14.02 -12.32 -25.81
N ILE A 726 -13.37 -13.23 -25.07
CA ILE A 726 -11.91 -13.45 -25.15
C ILE A 726 -11.51 -13.94 -26.54
N VAL A 727 -12.19 -14.97 -27.06
CA VAL A 727 -11.90 -15.51 -28.40
C VAL A 727 -12.16 -14.45 -29.47
N ALA A 728 -13.25 -13.69 -29.36
CA ALA A 728 -13.52 -12.61 -30.30
C ALA A 728 -12.44 -11.52 -30.24
N GLY A 729 -12.05 -11.06 -29.04
CA GLY A 729 -11.02 -10.04 -28.87
C GLY A 729 -9.65 -10.50 -29.36
N PHE A 730 -9.31 -11.78 -29.19
CA PHE A 730 -8.11 -12.38 -29.76
C PHE A 730 -8.13 -12.36 -31.30
N LEU A 731 -9.25 -12.77 -31.89
CA LEU A 731 -9.40 -12.87 -33.34
C LEU A 731 -9.49 -11.51 -34.05
N THR A 732 -9.92 -10.43 -33.37
CA THR A 732 -9.92 -9.06 -33.93
C THR A 732 -8.55 -8.62 -34.44
N ASN A 733 -7.48 -9.06 -33.77
CA ASN A 733 -6.09 -8.71 -34.09
C ASN A 733 -5.34 -9.86 -34.81
N THR A 734 -6.06 -10.84 -35.34
CA THR A 734 -5.50 -12.03 -35.98
C THR A 734 -5.99 -12.16 -37.41
N GLU A 735 -5.09 -12.43 -38.35
CA GLU A 735 -5.46 -12.63 -39.76
C GLU A 735 -6.47 -13.78 -39.93
N PRO A 736 -7.55 -13.61 -40.72
CA PRO A 736 -8.58 -14.63 -40.92
C PRO A 736 -8.09 -16.00 -41.36
N SER A 737 -6.93 -16.07 -42.04
CA SER A 737 -6.27 -17.31 -42.45
C SER A 737 -5.86 -18.20 -41.27
N LYS A 738 -5.55 -17.62 -40.12
CA LYS A 738 -5.12 -18.34 -38.91
C LYS A 738 -6.28 -18.79 -38.02
N TRP A 739 -7.52 -18.44 -38.37
CA TRP A 739 -8.69 -18.77 -37.56
C TRP A 739 -9.03 -20.27 -37.59
N GLU A 740 -8.56 -20.99 -38.61
CA GLU A 740 -8.73 -22.45 -38.73
C GLU A 740 -7.99 -23.20 -37.61
N GLU A 741 -6.78 -22.75 -37.24
CA GLU A 741 -6.01 -23.33 -36.13
C GLU A 741 -6.77 -23.17 -34.79
N VAL A 742 -7.38 -21.99 -34.60
CA VAL A 742 -8.17 -21.67 -33.40
C VAL A 742 -9.43 -22.52 -33.33
N GLU A 743 -10.10 -22.69 -34.48
CA GLU A 743 -11.29 -23.53 -34.60
C GLU A 743 -10.98 -25.01 -34.28
N GLU A 744 -9.87 -25.55 -34.81
CA GLU A 744 -9.45 -26.93 -34.56
C GLU A 744 -9.11 -27.15 -33.07
N MET A 745 -8.37 -26.24 -32.47
CA MET A 745 -8.01 -26.32 -31.05
C MET A 745 -9.22 -26.26 -30.12
N LEU A 746 -10.19 -25.37 -30.39
CA LEU A 746 -11.44 -25.28 -29.60
C LEU A 746 -12.31 -26.53 -29.72
N LYS A 747 -12.21 -27.30 -30.83
CA LYS A 747 -12.89 -28.59 -31.00
C LYS A 747 -12.22 -29.73 -30.23
N THR A 748 -10.91 -29.66 -30.02
CA THR A 748 -10.13 -30.69 -29.32
C THR A 748 -10.10 -30.57 -27.79
N GLY A 749 -10.53 -29.43 -27.24
CA GLY A 749 -10.49 -29.16 -25.79
C GLY A 749 -11.40 -30.05 -24.93
N SER A 750 -11.10 -30.11 -23.62
CA SER A 750 -11.77 -30.96 -22.62
C SER A 750 -13.31 -30.84 -22.60
N ALA A 751 -14.00 -31.91 -22.20
CA ALA A 751 -15.46 -31.95 -22.05
C ALA A 751 -15.96 -31.13 -20.85
N MET A 752 -15.10 -30.82 -19.87
CA MET A 752 -15.43 -30.03 -18.68
C MET A 752 -15.29 -28.53 -18.94
N ALA A 753 -16.31 -27.75 -18.59
CA ALA A 753 -16.41 -26.33 -18.95
C ALA A 753 -15.33 -25.42 -18.29
N ALA A 754 -14.81 -25.80 -17.11
CA ALA A 754 -13.76 -25.05 -16.42
C ALA A 754 -12.37 -25.25 -17.05
N ASP A 755 -12.02 -26.50 -17.39
CA ASP A 755 -10.76 -26.83 -18.05
C ASP A 755 -10.68 -26.19 -19.45
N GLN A 756 -11.79 -26.21 -20.18
CA GLN A 756 -11.90 -25.55 -21.49
C GLN A 756 -11.70 -24.02 -21.40
N CYS A 757 -12.10 -23.40 -20.28
CA CYS A 757 -11.90 -21.98 -20.03
C CYS A 757 -10.41 -21.65 -19.84
N MET A 758 -9.71 -22.44 -19.01
CA MET A 758 -8.28 -22.28 -18.78
C MET A 758 -7.44 -22.54 -20.04
N GLU A 759 -7.80 -23.56 -20.83
CA GLU A 759 -7.15 -23.85 -22.13
C GLU A 759 -7.28 -22.67 -23.12
N THR A 760 -8.43 -22.00 -23.13
CA THR A 760 -8.65 -20.85 -24.02
C THR A 760 -7.94 -19.59 -23.52
N LEU A 761 -7.87 -19.40 -22.21
CA LEU A 761 -7.03 -18.34 -21.62
C LEU A 761 -5.56 -18.54 -21.95
N GLU A 762 -5.07 -19.78 -21.85
CA GLU A 762 -3.71 -20.16 -22.24
C GLU A 762 -3.46 -19.86 -23.73
N LEU A 763 -4.43 -20.16 -24.61
CA LEU A 763 -4.35 -19.81 -26.03
C LEU A 763 -4.23 -18.29 -26.24
N SER A 764 -5.11 -17.51 -25.60
CA SER A 764 -5.11 -16.04 -25.71
C SER A 764 -3.79 -15.46 -25.19
N TYR A 765 -3.24 -16.03 -24.12
CA TYR A 765 -1.97 -15.61 -23.55
C TYR A 765 -0.77 -15.97 -24.45
N ARG A 766 -0.71 -17.18 -25.02
CA ARG A 766 0.39 -17.60 -25.91
C ARG A 766 0.56 -16.67 -27.11
N HIS A 767 -0.56 -16.27 -27.70
CA HIS A 767 -0.60 -15.39 -28.87
C HIS A 767 -0.57 -13.89 -28.53
N LEU A 768 -0.57 -13.54 -27.24
CA LEU A 768 -0.37 -12.16 -26.83
C LEU A 768 1.04 -11.69 -27.24
N PRO A 769 1.22 -10.48 -27.79
CA PRO A 769 2.55 -9.95 -28.07
C PRO A 769 3.44 -10.01 -26.83
N ASN A 770 4.72 -10.34 -27.02
CA ASN A 770 5.64 -10.56 -25.89
C ASN A 770 5.76 -9.35 -24.95
N HIS A 771 5.62 -8.11 -25.46
CA HIS A 771 5.65 -6.91 -24.63
C HIS A 771 4.39 -6.71 -23.76
N LEU A 772 3.24 -7.30 -24.13
CA LEU A 772 1.99 -7.23 -23.35
C LEU A 772 1.86 -8.33 -22.30
N LYS A 773 2.54 -9.47 -22.47
CA LYS A 773 2.57 -10.56 -21.47
C LYS A 773 2.94 -10.08 -20.07
N PRO A 774 4.06 -9.36 -19.84
CA PRO A 774 4.40 -8.88 -18.52
C PRO A 774 3.36 -7.87 -17.99
N CYS A 775 2.82 -7.00 -18.85
CA CYS A 775 1.77 -6.05 -18.48
C CYS A 775 0.50 -6.75 -17.95
N PHE A 776 0.04 -7.79 -18.64
CA PHE A 776 -1.10 -8.60 -18.22
C PHE A 776 -0.83 -9.38 -16.92
N LEU A 777 0.31 -10.07 -16.82
CA LEU A 777 0.66 -10.82 -15.60
C LEU A 777 0.79 -9.92 -14.38
N TYR A 778 1.28 -8.69 -14.56
CA TYR A 778 1.43 -7.70 -13.49
C TYR A 778 0.11 -7.32 -12.83
N LEU A 779 -0.99 -7.31 -13.59
CA LEU A 779 -2.33 -7.04 -13.05
C LEU A 779 -2.80 -8.11 -12.06
N GLY A 780 -2.23 -9.32 -12.10
CA GLY A 780 -2.48 -10.38 -11.12
C GLY A 780 -1.98 -10.04 -9.70
N ALA A 781 -1.19 -8.98 -9.53
CA ALA A 781 -0.72 -8.53 -8.22
C ALA A 781 -1.86 -8.02 -7.32
N PHE A 782 -2.81 -7.26 -7.90
CA PHE A 782 -3.89 -6.53 -7.25
C PHE A 782 -4.97 -7.44 -6.65
N GLU A 783 -5.84 -6.91 -5.78
CA GLU A 783 -6.90 -7.69 -5.15
C GLU A 783 -8.01 -8.12 -6.15
N GLU A 784 -8.81 -9.11 -5.76
CA GLU A 784 -10.00 -9.52 -6.52
C GLU A 784 -11.04 -8.37 -6.51
N ASP A 785 -11.71 -8.13 -7.64
CA ASP A 785 -12.70 -7.07 -7.84
C ASP A 785 -12.23 -5.62 -7.56
N GLU A 786 -10.93 -5.40 -7.35
CA GLU A 786 -10.39 -4.08 -7.11
C GLU A 786 -10.50 -3.21 -8.37
N SER A 787 -11.10 -2.02 -8.23
CA SER A 787 -11.02 -0.99 -9.28
C SER A 787 -9.66 -0.32 -9.22
N ILE A 788 -8.78 -0.66 -10.15
CA ILE A 788 -7.40 -0.21 -10.17
C ILE A 788 -7.30 1.08 -11.01
N PRO A 789 -6.65 2.16 -10.52
CA PRO A 789 -6.45 3.35 -11.32
C PRO A 789 -5.48 3.06 -12.47
N VAL A 790 -5.90 3.35 -13.70
CA VAL A 790 -5.10 3.03 -14.90
C VAL A 790 -3.76 3.75 -14.89
N HIS A 791 -3.72 5.03 -14.48
CA HIS A 791 -2.48 5.81 -14.46
C HIS A 791 -1.41 5.23 -13.52
N GLU A 792 -1.81 4.60 -12.41
CA GLU A 792 -0.90 3.92 -11.47
C GLU A 792 -0.23 2.73 -12.17
N ILE A 793 -1.03 1.89 -12.84
CA ILE A 793 -0.54 0.72 -13.59
C ILE A 793 0.43 1.14 -14.70
N LEU A 794 0.11 2.17 -15.48
CA LEU A 794 0.97 2.63 -16.59
C LEU A 794 2.35 3.03 -16.07
N ARG A 795 2.41 3.73 -14.94
CA ARG A 795 3.67 4.15 -14.30
C ARG A 795 4.45 2.99 -13.73
N LEU A 796 3.77 2.01 -13.14
CA LEU A 796 4.40 0.76 -12.69
C LEU A 796 5.02 0.02 -13.88
N TRP A 797 4.32 -0.13 -15.01
CA TRP A 797 4.87 -0.76 -16.22
C TRP A 797 6.08 -0.01 -16.79
N ILE A 798 6.07 1.33 -16.75
CA ILE A 798 7.22 2.16 -17.15
C ILE A 798 8.41 1.93 -16.21
N ALA A 799 8.19 1.98 -14.89
CA ALA A 799 9.24 1.80 -13.89
C ALA A 799 9.85 0.38 -13.91
N GLU A 800 9.04 -0.64 -14.21
CA GLU A 800 9.47 -2.03 -14.45
C GLU A 800 10.31 -2.18 -15.73
N GLY A 801 10.19 -1.25 -16.68
CA GLY A 801 10.82 -1.31 -18.00
C GLY A 801 10.07 -2.19 -19.00
N PHE A 802 8.78 -2.44 -18.81
CA PHE A 802 7.95 -3.17 -19.79
C PHE A 802 7.65 -2.33 -21.04
N VAL A 803 7.69 -1.01 -20.88
CA VAL A 803 7.44 -0.04 -21.94
C VAL A 803 8.78 0.46 -22.49
N GLN A 804 8.97 0.35 -23.80
CA GLN A 804 10.21 0.74 -24.48
C GLN A 804 9.96 1.96 -25.38
N GLU A 805 10.92 2.89 -25.43
CA GLU A 805 10.84 4.06 -26.31
C GLU A 805 10.96 3.68 -27.78
N THR A 806 9.95 4.02 -28.58
CA THR A 806 9.95 3.84 -30.03
C THR A 806 10.61 5.02 -30.72
N ALA A 807 11.92 4.91 -30.99
CA ALA A 807 12.70 5.77 -31.90
C ALA A 807 12.27 7.26 -31.98
N GLY A 808 12.03 7.89 -30.83
CA GLY A 808 11.76 9.33 -30.67
C GLY A 808 10.42 9.85 -31.20
N ARG A 809 9.37 9.03 -31.36
CA ARG A 809 8.06 9.51 -31.87
C ARG A 809 6.97 9.71 -30.82
N GLU A 810 6.95 8.89 -29.76
CA GLU A 810 5.89 8.86 -28.75
C GLU A 810 6.52 8.82 -27.35
N CYS A 811 5.88 9.45 -26.35
CA CYS A 811 6.37 9.36 -24.97
C CYS A 811 5.97 8.02 -24.34
N LEU A 812 6.64 7.64 -23.25
CA LEU A 812 6.40 6.36 -22.57
C LEU A 812 4.95 6.20 -22.10
N GLU A 813 4.32 7.28 -21.62
CA GLU A 813 2.93 7.29 -21.18
C GLU A 813 1.95 6.97 -22.33
N ASP A 814 2.21 7.50 -23.52
CA ASP A 814 1.39 7.27 -24.71
C ASP A 814 1.51 5.81 -25.18
N VAL A 815 2.73 5.25 -25.18
CA VAL A 815 2.97 3.83 -25.49
C VAL A 815 2.32 2.91 -24.46
N ALA A 816 2.48 3.21 -23.17
CA ALA A 816 1.87 2.45 -22.08
C ALA A 816 0.33 2.47 -22.17
N LYS A 817 -0.25 3.63 -22.48
CA LYS A 817 -1.69 3.77 -22.74
C LYS A 817 -2.11 2.91 -23.92
N GLY A 818 -1.33 2.89 -25.02
CA GLY A 818 -1.54 2.00 -26.16
C GLY A 818 -1.60 0.52 -25.75
N TYR A 819 -0.67 0.07 -24.90
CA TYR A 819 -0.66 -1.30 -24.37
C TYR A 819 -1.92 -1.63 -23.56
N MET A 820 -2.36 -0.72 -22.68
CA MET A 820 -3.60 -0.88 -21.93
C MET A 820 -4.82 -0.98 -22.86
N MET A 821 -4.89 -0.11 -23.87
CA MET A 821 -5.99 -0.15 -24.85
C MET A 821 -6.02 -1.46 -25.61
N GLU A 822 -4.86 -2.04 -25.97
CA GLU A 822 -4.81 -3.33 -26.65
C GLU A 822 -5.31 -4.48 -25.74
N LEU A 823 -4.93 -4.48 -24.46
CA LEU A 823 -5.43 -5.47 -23.49
C LEU A 823 -6.95 -5.37 -23.30
N VAL A 824 -7.50 -4.15 -23.25
CA VAL A 824 -8.95 -3.90 -23.20
C VAL A 824 -9.64 -4.36 -24.48
N GLN A 825 -9.07 -4.08 -25.65
CA GLN A 825 -9.61 -4.54 -26.94
C GLN A 825 -9.68 -6.07 -27.02
N ARG A 826 -8.65 -6.75 -26.49
CA ARG A 826 -8.57 -8.22 -26.37
C ARG A 826 -9.48 -8.82 -25.28
N ASN A 827 -10.22 -7.99 -24.54
CA ASN A 827 -11.05 -8.39 -23.39
C ASN A 827 -10.29 -9.12 -22.27
N LEU A 828 -8.97 -8.88 -22.17
CA LEU A 828 -8.16 -9.36 -21.04
C LEU A 828 -8.23 -8.41 -19.84
N VAL A 829 -8.73 -7.19 -20.03
CA VAL A 829 -8.94 -6.18 -18.99
C VAL A 829 -10.30 -5.52 -19.20
N MET A 830 -11.06 -5.34 -18.12
CA MET A 830 -12.37 -4.69 -18.17
C MET A 830 -12.27 -3.23 -17.73
N VAL A 831 -13.06 -2.36 -18.37
CA VAL A 831 -13.19 -0.95 -17.97
C VAL A 831 -14.16 -0.87 -16.79
N ALA A 832 -13.69 -0.37 -15.65
CA ALA A 832 -14.49 -0.18 -14.45
C ALA A 832 -15.09 1.23 -14.36
N GLY A 833 -14.41 2.22 -14.94
CA GLY A 833 -14.89 3.60 -14.96
C GLY A 833 -14.11 4.47 -15.94
N ARG A 834 -14.79 5.47 -16.48
CA ARG A 834 -14.23 6.48 -17.38
C ARG A 834 -14.22 7.85 -16.71
N ASP A 835 -13.33 8.73 -17.17
CA ASP A 835 -13.42 10.15 -16.84
C ASP A 835 -14.46 10.85 -17.72
N LEU A 836 -14.68 12.15 -17.47
CA LEU A 836 -15.63 12.97 -18.21
C LEU A 836 -15.31 13.04 -19.71
N LEU A 837 -14.03 12.94 -20.10
CA LEU A 837 -13.62 12.92 -21.51
C LEU A 837 -13.80 11.54 -22.18
N GLY A 838 -14.31 10.56 -21.43
CA GLY A 838 -14.53 9.18 -21.89
C GLY A 838 -13.26 8.32 -21.89
N GLN A 839 -12.15 8.81 -21.34
CA GLN A 839 -10.92 8.03 -21.20
C GLN A 839 -11.06 7.02 -20.05
N ILE A 840 -10.35 5.90 -20.14
CA ILE A 840 -10.38 4.87 -19.11
C ILE A 840 -9.64 5.39 -17.87
N ARG A 841 -10.36 5.55 -16.76
CA ARG A 841 -9.81 6.01 -15.48
C ARG A 841 -9.52 4.83 -14.55
N TRP A 842 -10.42 3.86 -14.54
CA TRP A 842 -10.36 2.68 -13.68
C TRP A 842 -10.55 1.41 -14.52
N CYS A 843 -9.78 0.37 -14.20
CA CYS A 843 -9.92 -0.95 -14.81
C CYS A 843 -10.01 -2.04 -13.74
N VAL A 844 -10.55 -3.20 -14.12
CA VAL A 844 -10.64 -4.38 -13.27
C VAL A 844 -10.32 -5.62 -14.09
N LEU A 845 -9.68 -6.60 -13.45
CA LEU A 845 -9.40 -7.91 -14.03
C LEU A 845 -10.49 -8.88 -13.59
N HIS A 846 -11.13 -9.60 -14.51
CA HIS A 846 -12.10 -10.64 -14.14
C HIS A 846 -11.38 -11.76 -13.36
N ASP A 847 -12.00 -12.34 -12.34
CA ASP A 847 -11.37 -13.32 -11.44
C ASP A 847 -10.72 -14.51 -12.17
N LEU A 848 -11.35 -15.07 -13.21
CA LEU A 848 -10.74 -16.15 -14.01
C LEU A 848 -9.47 -15.70 -14.73
N LEU A 849 -9.44 -14.47 -15.24
CA LEU A 849 -8.24 -13.88 -15.87
C LEU A 849 -7.17 -13.58 -14.81
N ARG A 850 -7.58 -13.17 -13.61
CA ARG A 850 -6.70 -12.93 -12.47
C ARG A 850 -6.07 -14.22 -11.95
N ASP A 851 -6.87 -15.27 -11.75
CA ASP A 851 -6.41 -16.60 -11.34
C ASP A 851 -5.46 -17.17 -12.38
N PHE A 852 -5.77 -17.02 -13.67
CA PHE A 852 -4.85 -17.36 -14.75
C PHE A 852 -3.55 -16.58 -14.67
N ALA A 853 -3.60 -15.25 -14.50
CA ALA A 853 -2.41 -14.41 -14.38
C ALA A 853 -1.54 -14.79 -13.17
N ILE A 854 -2.15 -15.13 -12.03
CA ILE A 854 -1.44 -15.57 -10.81
C ILE A 854 -0.79 -16.93 -11.03
N ALA A 855 -1.54 -17.91 -11.55
CA ALA A 855 -1.01 -19.25 -11.83
C ALA A 855 0.16 -19.17 -12.81
N ARG A 856 -0.01 -18.41 -13.89
CA ARG A 856 1.02 -18.22 -14.91
C ARG A 856 2.23 -17.44 -14.40
N SER A 857 2.02 -16.45 -13.53
CA SER A 857 3.11 -15.71 -12.90
C SER A 857 3.96 -16.60 -11.99
N LYS A 858 3.33 -17.58 -11.32
CA LYS A 858 4.04 -18.57 -10.49
C LYS A 858 4.81 -19.58 -11.35
N GLU A 859 4.20 -20.10 -12.42
CA GLU A 859 4.82 -21.05 -13.35
C GLU A 859 6.00 -20.44 -14.11
N GLU A 860 5.87 -19.19 -14.57
CA GLU A 860 6.92 -18.49 -15.28
C GLU A 860 7.89 -17.75 -14.36
N HIS A 861 7.79 -17.92 -13.03
CA HIS A 861 8.60 -17.22 -12.02
C HIS A 861 8.60 -15.68 -12.15
N PHE A 862 7.54 -15.11 -12.73
CA PHE A 862 7.41 -13.67 -13.01
C PHE A 862 7.22 -12.84 -11.73
N MET A 863 6.34 -13.32 -10.84
CA MET A 863 5.98 -12.64 -9.59
C MET A 863 5.60 -13.67 -8.54
N HIS A 864 6.06 -13.44 -7.31
CA HIS A 864 5.73 -14.27 -6.15
C HIS A 864 4.82 -13.50 -5.20
N ARG A 865 3.74 -14.13 -4.73
CA ARG A 865 2.81 -13.54 -3.75
C ARG A 865 2.98 -14.26 -2.43
N LEU A 866 3.30 -13.51 -1.37
CA LEU A 866 3.40 -14.04 -0.01
C LEU A 866 2.20 -13.61 0.81
N ARG A 867 1.51 -14.58 1.41
CA ARG A 867 0.49 -14.34 2.44
C ARG A 867 1.09 -14.51 3.82
N GLY A 868 0.61 -13.75 4.82
CA GLY A 868 1.20 -13.71 6.16
C GLY A 868 1.36 -15.06 6.89
N GLN A 869 0.67 -16.13 6.48
CA GLN A 869 0.84 -17.49 7.03
C GLN A 869 2.05 -18.26 6.43
N GLU A 870 2.56 -17.87 5.26
CA GLU A 870 3.59 -18.60 4.50
C GLU A 870 5.03 -18.12 4.76
N LEU A 871 5.21 -17.05 5.54
CA LEU A 871 6.50 -16.43 5.83
C LEU A 871 7.46 -17.34 6.64
N ASN A 872 6.93 -18.33 7.37
CA ASN A 872 7.73 -19.24 8.20
C ASN A 872 8.30 -20.45 7.44
N GLY A 873 7.84 -20.69 6.19
CA GLY A 873 8.16 -21.88 5.40
C GLY A 873 8.87 -21.63 4.07
N CYS A 874 9.15 -20.37 3.70
CA CYS A 874 9.81 -20.07 2.43
C CYS A 874 11.25 -20.61 2.41
N VAL A 875 11.41 -21.73 1.69
CA VAL A 875 12.69 -22.37 1.39
C VAL A 875 13.59 -21.37 0.67
N GLU A 876 14.86 -21.33 1.07
CA GLU A 876 15.98 -20.53 0.51
C GLU A 876 16.16 -20.61 -1.04
N ALA A 877 15.37 -21.44 -1.73
CA ALA A 877 15.46 -21.73 -3.15
C ALA A 877 14.71 -20.75 -4.08
N SER A 878 13.65 -20.06 -3.61
CA SER A 878 12.94 -19.07 -4.43
C SER A 878 13.59 -17.71 -4.23
N GLN A 879 14.34 -17.22 -5.24
CA GLN A 879 14.93 -15.88 -5.28
C GLN A 879 14.06 -14.99 -6.18
N PRO A 880 12.89 -14.51 -5.71
CA PRO A 880 11.92 -13.81 -6.54
C PRO A 880 12.50 -12.50 -7.08
N TYR A 881 12.22 -12.25 -8.37
CA TYR A 881 12.54 -10.97 -9.00
C TYR A 881 11.49 -9.90 -8.66
N ARG A 882 10.23 -10.30 -8.45
CA ARG A 882 9.12 -9.45 -8.00
C ARG A 882 8.36 -10.12 -6.88
N LEU A 883 8.03 -9.34 -5.86
CA LEU A 883 7.34 -9.81 -4.67
C LEU A 883 6.13 -8.93 -4.38
N THR A 884 5.00 -9.58 -4.16
CA THR A 884 3.81 -8.99 -3.58
C THR A 884 3.65 -9.55 -2.18
N ILE A 885 3.47 -8.67 -1.19
CA ILE A 885 3.23 -9.07 0.19
C ILE A 885 1.83 -8.66 0.59
N ASP A 886 1.15 -9.59 1.25
CA ASP A 886 -0.13 -9.42 1.91
C ASP A 886 0.11 -9.53 3.42
N PHE A 887 0.14 -8.37 4.10
CA PHE A 887 0.43 -8.31 5.53
C PHE A 887 -0.83 -8.56 6.35
N SER A 888 -1.18 -9.84 6.50
CA SER A 888 -2.14 -10.28 7.53
C SER A 888 -1.50 -10.27 8.94
N GLY A 889 -0.88 -9.15 9.34
CA GLY A 889 -0.26 -8.92 10.66
C GLY A 889 1.25 -8.60 10.61
N PRO A 890 1.74 -7.52 11.28
CA PRO A 890 3.15 -7.09 11.23
C PRO A 890 4.15 -8.05 11.89
N GLU A 891 3.69 -8.89 12.82
CA GLU A 891 4.55 -9.72 13.68
C GLU A 891 5.26 -10.86 12.93
N LYS A 892 4.78 -11.31 11.76
CA LYS A 892 5.36 -12.46 11.05
C LYS A 892 6.43 -12.08 10.03
N PHE A 893 6.40 -10.86 9.50
CA PHE A 893 7.45 -10.38 8.61
C PHE A 893 8.74 -10.09 9.38
N SER A 894 8.66 -9.75 10.67
CA SER A 894 9.82 -9.45 11.53
C SER A 894 10.71 -10.69 11.81
N GLU A 895 10.18 -11.91 11.71
CA GLU A 895 10.91 -13.16 12.04
C GLU A 895 11.63 -13.84 10.86
N SER A 896 11.30 -13.49 9.60
CA SER A 896 11.86 -14.15 8.42
C SER A 896 13.36 -13.85 8.19
N ARG A 897 14.14 -14.88 7.82
CA ARG A 897 15.60 -14.82 7.59
C ARG A 897 16.00 -14.58 6.12
N SER A 898 15.04 -14.50 5.20
CA SER A 898 15.29 -14.62 3.76
C SER A 898 15.84 -13.33 3.15
N LEU A 899 17.08 -13.38 2.65
CA LEU A 899 17.69 -12.34 1.81
C LEU A 899 17.21 -12.51 0.36
N TYR A 900 16.61 -11.47 -0.23
CA TYR A 900 16.26 -11.41 -1.65
C TYR A 900 17.15 -10.38 -2.39
N PRO A 901 18.47 -10.62 -2.54
CA PRO A 901 19.39 -9.66 -3.15
C PRO A 901 19.05 -9.27 -4.60
N ARG A 902 18.21 -10.05 -5.28
CA ARG A 902 17.79 -9.87 -6.67
C ARG A 902 16.43 -9.18 -6.83
N LEU A 903 15.76 -8.88 -5.72
CA LEU A 903 14.44 -8.31 -5.73
C LEU A 903 14.45 -6.94 -6.41
N ARG A 904 13.60 -6.76 -7.41
CA ARG A 904 13.40 -5.49 -8.12
C ARG A 904 12.12 -4.78 -7.75
N THR A 905 11.13 -5.54 -7.29
CA THR A 905 9.78 -5.02 -7.08
C THR A 905 9.25 -5.54 -5.78
N LEU A 906 8.75 -4.63 -4.97
CA LEU A 906 8.07 -4.94 -3.73
C LEU A 906 6.75 -4.17 -3.67
N LEU A 907 5.64 -4.90 -3.81
CA LEU A 907 4.29 -4.36 -3.80
C LEU A 907 3.58 -4.75 -2.51
N SER A 908 3.15 -3.74 -1.77
CA SER A 908 2.13 -3.83 -0.73
C SER A 908 0.76 -3.68 -1.40
N VAL A 909 -0.16 -4.63 -1.20
CA VAL A 909 -1.41 -4.67 -1.97
C VAL A 909 -2.67 -4.63 -1.10
N THR A 910 -2.60 -4.93 0.21
CA THR A 910 -3.82 -4.92 1.03
C THR A 910 -4.26 -3.54 1.48
N LYS A 911 -5.57 -3.37 1.67
CA LYS A 911 -6.18 -2.12 2.16
C LYS A 911 -5.72 -1.79 3.59
N PRO A 912 -5.62 -0.50 3.94
CA PRO A 912 -4.94 -0.05 5.14
C PRO A 912 -5.61 -0.61 6.40
N LYS A 913 -4.88 -1.48 7.09
CA LYS A 913 -4.92 -1.55 8.55
C LYS A 913 -3.70 -0.77 8.99
N VAL A 914 -3.87 0.51 9.28
CA VAL A 914 -2.76 1.41 9.63
C VAL A 914 -2.08 0.87 10.89
N TYR A 915 -0.89 0.29 10.71
CA TYR A 915 -0.01 -0.07 11.81
C TYR A 915 1.15 0.93 11.82
N PRO A 916 1.36 1.71 12.90
CA PRO A 916 2.54 2.57 13.02
C PRO A 916 3.79 1.69 13.11
N LEU A 917 4.51 1.55 11.99
CA LEU A 917 5.66 0.67 11.88
C LEU A 917 6.96 1.47 11.80
N THR A 918 7.50 1.85 12.94
CA THR A 918 8.87 2.38 13.01
C THR A 918 9.93 1.27 13.12
N THR A 919 9.58 0.08 13.63
CA THR A 919 10.55 -0.97 13.99
C THR A 919 10.86 -2.02 12.93
N SER A 920 10.01 -2.26 11.91
CA SER A 920 10.24 -3.35 10.93
C SER A 920 10.89 -2.92 9.60
N LEU A 921 11.09 -1.61 9.40
CA LEU A 921 11.57 -1.04 8.14
C LEU A 921 13.01 -1.44 7.77
N TYR A 922 13.77 -1.95 8.73
CA TYR A 922 15.16 -2.28 8.48
C TYR A 922 15.38 -3.52 7.60
N LYS A 923 14.34 -4.30 7.34
CA LYS A 923 14.45 -5.39 6.35
C LYS A 923 14.54 -4.85 4.92
N PHE A 924 14.00 -3.66 4.65
CA PHE A 924 14.13 -3.03 3.33
C PHE A 924 15.59 -2.66 2.98
N PHE A 925 16.50 -2.48 3.97
CA PHE A 925 17.93 -2.23 3.71
C PHE A 925 18.62 -3.36 2.93
N GLN A 926 18.04 -4.56 2.90
CA GLN A 926 18.65 -5.71 2.25
C GLN A 926 18.45 -5.71 0.73
N PHE A 927 17.52 -4.90 0.21
CA PHE A 927 17.11 -4.93 -1.20
C PHE A 927 17.72 -3.78 -2.02
N LYS A 928 19.06 -3.74 -2.14
CA LYS A 928 19.81 -2.65 -2.80
C LYS A 928 19.47 -2.43 -4.28
N LEU A 929 18.81 -3.39 -4.91
CA LEU A 929 18.55 -3.45 -6.35
C LEU A 929 17.09 -3.15 -6.73
N ILE A 930 16.25 -2.72 -5.77
CA ILE A 930 14.85 -2.39 -6.00
C ILE A 930 14.70 -1.23 -6.97
N ARG A 931 13.73 -1.37 -7.89
CA ARG A 931 13.24 -0.38 -8.85
C ARG A 931 11.84 0.13 -8.50
N VAL A 932 10.99 -0.73 -7.96
CA VAL A 932 9.60 -0.40 -7.61
C VAL A 932 9.33 -0.74 -6.14
N LEU A 933 8.96 0.28 -5.36
CA LEU A 933 8.63 0.15 -3.95
C LEU A 933 7.28 0.84 -3.67
N VAL A 934 6.27 0.05 -3.33
CA VAL A 934 4.91 0.53 -2.98
C VAL A 934 4.61 0.15 -1.54
N LEU A 935 4.37 1.14 -0.70
CA LEU A 935 4.19 1.02 0.76
C LEU A 935 2.92 1.71 1.28
N SER A 936 2.35 2.66 0.53
CA SER A 936 1.26 3.55 0.96
C SER A 936 -0.05 2.86 1.34
N ARG A 937 -0.27 1.64 0.84
CA ARG A 937 -1.52 0.89 1.04
C ARG A 937 -1.63 0.26 2.42
N GLU A 938 -0.49 -0.04 3.06
CA GLU A 938 -0.45 -0.72 4.37
C GLU A 938 0.29 0.07 5.45
N PHE A 939 1.21 0.97 5.08
CA PHE A 939 2.09 1.66 6.02
C PHE A 939 1.88 3.17 6.01
N GLU A 940 1.74 3.75 7.20
CA GLU A 940 1.86 5.19 7.43
C GLU A 940 3.12 5.49 8.25
N PHE A 941 3.91 6.46 7.78
CA PHE A 941 5.12 6.92 8.46
C PHE A 941 4.90 8.25 9.17
N ASP A 942 5.51 8.44 10.34
CA ASP A 942 5.49 9.75 11.02
C ASP A 942 6.46 10.76 10.37
N THR A 943 7.53 10.26 9.73
CA THR A 943 8.56 11.06 9.05
C THR A 943 8.99 10.39 7.75
N PHE A 944 9.77 11.09 6.91
CA PHE A 944 10.29 10.53 5.67
C PHE A 944 11.18 9.29 5.97
N PRO A 945 10.95 8.13 5.33
CA PRO A 945 11.71 6.91 5.60
C PRO A 945 13.09 6.96 4.95
N CYS A 946 14.05 7.66 5.56
CA CYS A 946 15.38 7.90 5.00
C CYS A 946 16.19 6.61 4.68
N VAL A 947 15.77 5.47 5.24
CA VAL A 947 16.22 4.10 4.90
C VAL A 947 16.23 3.82 3.40
N ILE A 948 15.35 4.45 2.60
CA ILE A 948 15.22 4.19 1.16
C ILE A 948 16.24 4.94 0.29
N LEU A 949 16.87 6.00 0.82
CA LEU A 949 17.79 6.88 0.06
C LEU A 949 19.00 6.17 -0.59
N PRO A 950 19.52 5.05 -0.05
CA PRO A 950 20.57 4.25 -0.69
C PRO A 950 20.10 3.41 -1.89
N LEU A 951 18.80 3.33 -2.16
CA LEU A 951 18.22 2.54 -3.26
C LEU A 951 18.41 3.28 -4.60
N VAL A 952 19.65 3.42 -5.06
CA VAL A 952 20.01 4.24 -6.22
C VAL A 952 19.35 3.81 -7.54
N GLN A 953 18.82 2.59 -7.61
CA GLN A 953 18.12 2.05 -8.79
C GLN A 953 16.60 2.25 -8.74
N LEU A 954 16.10 2.90 -7.68
CA LEU A 954 14.68 3.11 -7.48
C LEU A 954 14.13 4.06 -8.55
N LYS A 955 13.06 3.61 -9.22
CA LYS A 955 12.34 4.34 -10.27
C LYS A 955 10.94 4.74 -9.83
N TYR A 956 10.29 3.92 -9.00
CA TYR A 956 8.96 4.17 -8.47
C TYR A 956 8.96 4.04 -6.95
N LEU A 957 8.55 5.11 -6.28
CA LEU A 957 8.42 5.16 -4.83
C LEU A 957 7.03 5.67 -4.47
N ASP A 958 6.31 4.87 -3.69
CA ASP A 958 5.01 5.22 -3.12
C ASP A 958 4.97 4.88 -1.64
N PHE A 959 4.68 5.87 -0.80
CA PHE A 959 4.50 5.70 0.65
C PHE A 959 3.48 6.70 1.21
N ALA A 960 2.86 6.36 2.34
CA ALA A 960 1.94 7.24 3.04
C ALA A 960 2.51 7.67 4.39
N VAL A 961 2.01 8.77 4.91
CA VAL A 961 2.48 9.42 6.14
C VAL A 961 1.29 9.90 6.98
N SER A 962 1.47 9.97 8.30
CA SER A 962 0.36 10.29 9.20
C SER A 962 -0.15 11.73 8.98
N PHE A 963 -1.47 11.92 8.91
CA PHE A 963 -2.14 13.18 8.53
C PHE A 963 -2.00 14.34 9.54
N THR A 964 -1.12 14.23 10.54
CA THR A 964 -1.03 15.19 11.66
C THR A 964 0.23 16.06 11.66
N SER A 965 1.17 15.83 10.74
CA SER A 965 2.45 16.56 10.68
C SER A 965 2.79 17.07 9.27
N GLU A 966 3.52 18.19 9.22
CA GLU A 966 4.25 18.60 8.02
C GLU A 966 5.48 17.70 7.84
N ILE A 967 5.76 17.28 6.61
CA ILE A 967 6.89 16.37 6.33
C ILE A 967 7.92 17.04 5.44
N ILE A 968 9.17 16.93 5.86
CA ILE A 968 10.31 17.47 5.16
C ILE A 968 10.96 16.32 4.39
N ILE A 969 11.00 16.43 3.06
CA ILE A 969 11.81 15.51 2.24
C ILE A 969 13.29 15.93 2.38
N PRO A 970 14.19 15.02 2.78
CA PRO A 970 15.60 15.35 2.98
C PRO A 970 16.31 15.64 1.66
N SER A 971 17.34 16.51 1.70
CA SER A 971 18.12 16.89 0.51
C SER A 971 18.81 15.70 -0.18
N SER A 972 19.11 14.66 0.60
CA SER A 972 19.64 13.37 0.17
C SER A 972 18.72 12.60 -0.80
N ILE A 973 17.48 13.04 -1.04
CA ILE A 973 16.59 12.50 -2.09
C ILE A 973 17.25 12.48 -3.47
N LEU A 974 18.21 13.39 -3.72
CA LEU A 974 18.99 13.44 -4.95
C LEU A 974 19.81 12.17 -5.22
N ASN A 975 20.09 11.35 -4.19
CA ASN A 975 20.73 10.04 -4.35
C ASN A 975 19.88 9.08 -5.19
N LEU A 976 18.56 9.27 -5.21
CA LEU A 976 17.61 8.55 -6.05
C LEU A 976 17.55 9.18 -7.44
N SER A 977 18.70 9.29 -8.10
CA SER A 977 18.83 10.00 -9.39
C SER A 977 18.07 9.35 -10.54
N ASP A 978 17.73 8.06 -10.41
CA ASP A 978 16.94 7.27 -11.36
C ASP A 978 15.43 7.30 -11.08
N LEU A 979 14.97 8.04 -10.06
CA LEU A 979 13.57 8.10 -9.70
C LEU A 979 12.74 8.78 -10.80
N GLU A 980 11.70 8.07 -11.26
CA GLU A 980 10.77 8.50 -12.32
C GLU A 980 9.41 8.88 -11.73
N THR A 981 8.97 8.22 -10.66
CA THR A 981 7.67 8.49 -9.98
C THR A 981 7.86 8.57 -8.47
N LEU A 982 7.36 9.65 -7.87
CA LEU A 982 7.28 9.84 -6.43
C LEU A 982 5.83 10.12 -6.02
N ILE A 983 5.28 9.23 -5.18
CA ILE A 983 3.96 9.37 -4.57
C ILE A 983 4.12 9.41 -3.06
N VAL A 984 3.59 10.47 -2.43
CA VAL A 984 3.64 10.66 -0.98
C VAL A 984 2.24 10.94 -0.47
N GLY A 985 1.57 9.93 0.06
CA GLY A 985 0.23 10.09 0.63
C GLY A 985 0.29 10.81 1.98
N GLY A 986 0.04 12.12 2.02
CA GLY A 986 0.14 12.95 3.23
C GLY A 986 -0.54 14.32 3.07
N ASP A 987 -0.65 15.08 4.16
CA ASP A 987 -1.30 16.40 4.12
C ASP A 987 -0.39 17.46 3.50
N ARG A 988 0.75 17.80 4.14
CA ARG A 988 1.65 18.85 3.68
C ARG A 988 3.11 18.38 3.59
N VAL A 989 3.67 18.38 2.38
CA VAL A 989 5.01 17.84 2.09
C VAL A 989 5.91 18.93 1.52
N LEU A 990 7.05 19.18 2.20
CA LEU A 990 8.04 20.19 1.84
C LEU A 990 9.15 19.57 1.00
N LEU A 991 9.37 20.13 -0.20
CA LEU A 991 10.43 19.72 -1.12
C LEU A 991 11.75 20.44 -0.81
N PRO A 992 12.90 19.74 -0.81
CA PRO A 992 14.21 20.36 -0.63
C PRO A 992 14.68 21.08 -1.90
N ASP A 993 15.63 22.01 -1.79
CA ASP A 993 16.24 22.69 -2.95
C ASP A 993 16.86 21.71 -3.97
N THR A 994 17.28 20.52 -3.52
CA THR A 994 17.85 19.48 -4.37
C THR A 994 16.82 18.78 -5.26
N PHE A 995 15.51 18.98 -5.05
CA PHE A 995 14.43 18.49 -5.90
C PHE A 995 14.66 18.82 -7.39
N TRP A 996 15.12 20.04 -7.67
CA TRP A 996 15.40 20.51 -9.03
C TRP A 996 16.53 19.75 -9.75
N GLY A 997 17.33 18.98 -9.01
CA GLY A 997 18.37 18.10 -9.54
C GLY A 997 17.84 16.75 -10.05
N MET A 998 16.59 16.39 -9.76
CA MET A 998 15.99 15.08 -10.10
C MET A 998 15.54 15.01 -11.56
N LYS A 999 16.50 15.04 -12.49
CA LYS A 999 16.25 15.20 -13.93
C LYS A 999 15.42 14.10 -14.57
N LYS A 1000 15.38 12.88 -14.00
CA LYS A 1000 14.62 11.75 -14.53
C LYS A 1000 13.17 11.67 -14.01
N LEU A 1001 12.82 12.52 -13.04
CA LEU A 1001 11.49 12.53 -12.44
C LEU A 1001 10.44 12.93 -13.49
N ARG A 1002 9.39 12.11 -13.59
CA ARG A 1002 8.27 12.22 -14.53
C ARG A 1002 6.96 12.55 -13.82
N HIS A 1003 6.74 12.00 -12.62
CA HIS A 1003 5.48 12.16 -11.89
C HIS A 1003 5.71 12.47 -10.42
N LEU A 1004 5.00 13.47 -9.89
CA LEU A 1004 4.99 13.85 -8.49
C LEU A 1004 3.55 14.04 -7.99
N GLU A 1005 3.09 13.17 -7.08
CA GLU A 1005 1.67 13.07 -6.67
C GLU A 1005 1.45 12.58 -5.22
N GLY A 1006 0.19 12.45 -4.82
CA GLY A 1006 -0.23 11.83 -3.55
C GLY A 1006 -0.45 12.80 -2.40
N ALA A 1007 0.39 13.83 -2.27
CA ALA A 1007 0.26 14.80 -1.20
C ALA A 1007 -0.97 15.68 -1.42
N ARG A 1008 -1.63 16.17 -0.37
CA ARG A 1008 -2.65 17.23 -0.52
C ARG A 1008 -2.04 18.57 -0.83
N GLU A 1009 -0.82 18.81 -0.37
CA GLU A 1009 -0.10 20.05 -0.59
C GLU A 1009 1.41 19.82 -0.72
N TRP A 1010 1.95 20.08 -1.92
CA TRP A 1010 3.39 20.16 -2.16
C TRP A 1010 3.87 21.60 -2.00
N VAL A 1011 4.79 21.80 -1.05
CA VAL A 1011 5.42 23.09 -0.78
C VAL A 1011 6.77 23.16 -1.50
N LEU A 1012 6.88 24.09 -2.44
CA LEU A 1012 8.11 24.31 -3.19
C LEU A 1012 9.19 25.02 -2.35
N PRO A 1013 10.48 24.76 -2.64
CA PRO A 1013 11.59 25.52 -2.07
C PRO A 1013 11.52 27.00 -2.48
N SER A 1014 12.08 27.88 -1.63
CA SER A 1014 12.05 29.34 -1.83
C SER A 1014 12.97 29.83 -2.95
N GLU A 1015 14.03 29.10 -3.29
CA GLU A 1015 14.99 29.49 -4.32
C GLU A 1015 14.63 28.89 -5.70
N ILE A 1016 14.52 29.75 -6.72
CA ILE A 1016 14.30 29.31 -8.10
C ILE A 1016 15.64 28.85 -8.70
N PRO A 1017 15.75 27.61 -9.21
CA PRO A 1017 17.02 27.02 -9.65
C PRO A 1017 17.45 27.51 -11.04
N VAL A 1018 18.70 27.20 -11.39
CA VAL A 1018 19.20 27.37 -12.77
C VAL A 1018 18.68 26.28 -13.70
N ALA A 1019 18.59 25.02 -13.23
CA ALA A 1019 18.23 23.85 -14.04
C ALA A 1019 16.71 23.72 -14.27
N ASN A 1020 16.32 23.06 -15.37
CA ASN A 1020 14.93 22.74 -15.72
C ASN A 1020 14.64 21.26 -15.46
N LEU A 1021 13.39 20.92 -15.15
CA LEU A 1021 12.88 19.55 -15.06
C LEU A 1021 12.13 19.19 -16.35
N GLU A 1022 12.89 18.81 -17.38
CA GLU A 1022 12.36 18.57 -18.73
C GLU A 1022 11.57 17.25 -18.86
N ASN A 1023 11.77 16.30 -17.95
CA ASN A 1023 11.08 15.01 -18.01
C ASN A 1023 9.76 14.99 -17.22
N LEU A 1024 9.50 16.01 -16.39
CA LEU A 1024 8.31 16.05 -15.53
C LEU A 1024 7.04 16.21 -16.39
N GLN A 1025 6.17 15.20 -16.37
CA GLN A 1025 4.90 15.13 -17.09
C GLN A 1025 3.70 15.48 -16.20
N THR A 1026 3.75 15.10 -14.92
CA THR A 1026 2.66 15.33 -13.97
C THR A 1026 3.17 15.92 -12.67
N PHE A 1027 2.51 17.00 -12.22
CA PHE A 1027 2.72 17.59 -10.91
C PHE A 1027 1.35 17.86 -10.30
N SER A 1028 0.96 17.04 -9.33
CA SER A 1028 -0.30 17.21 -8.62
C SER A 1028 -0.14 18.09 -7.38
N THR A 1029 -1.20 18.79 -6.98
CA THR A 1029 -1.39 19.51 -5.71
C THR A 1029 -0.26 20.44 -5.25
N VAL A 1030 0.39 21.15 -6.17
CA VAL A 1030 1.44 22.13 -5.82
C VAL A 1030 0.88 23.46 -5.34
N THR A 1031 1.38 23.99 -4.23
CA THR A 1031 1.01 25.33 -3.76
C THR A 1031 1.95 26.38 -4.33
N PHE A 1032 1.38 27.37 -5.02
CA PHE A 1032 2.09 28.56 -5.46
C PHE A 1032 1.77 29.74 -4.54
N THR A 1033 2.84 30.36 -4.00
CA THR A 1033 2.80 31.62 -3.25
C THR A 1033 3.56 32.69 -4.05
N CYS A 1034 2.98 33.90 -4.16
CA CYS A 1034 3.43 35.03 -4.99
C CYS A 1034 3.48 34.78 -6.53
N SER A 1035 3.01 35.76 -7.34
CA SER A 1035 2.96 35.63 -8.80
C SER A 1035 4.32 35.69 -9.49
N GLN A 1036 5.28 36.42 -8.92
CA GLN A 1036 6.62 36.57 -9.51
C GLN A 1036 7.43 35.26 -9.42
N THR A 1037 7.27 34.51 -8.33
CA THR A 1037 7.87 33.19 -8.10
C THR A 1037 7.21 32.11 -8.96
N MET A 1038 5.89 32.14 -9.13
CA MET A 1038 5.18 31.18 -9.98
C MET A 1038 5.67 31.19 -11.43
N VAL A 1039 5.74 32.36 -12.08
CA VAL A 1039 6.22 32.44 -13.48
C VAL A 1039 7.66 31.91 -13.61
N GLY A 1040 8.49 32.12 -12.58
CA GLY A 1040 9.83 31.54 -12.50
C GLY A 1040 9.80 30.02 -12.49
N VAL A 1041 8.95 29.42 -11.66
CA VAL A 1041 8.79 27.96 -11.52
C VAL A 1041 8.20 27.32 -12.78
N VAL A 1042 7.12 27.88 -13.31
CA VAL A 1042 6.40 27.36 -14.47
C VAL A 1042 7.32 27.26 -15.70
N LYS A 1043 8.22 28.24 -15.88
CA LYS A 1043 9.26 28.19 -16.94
C LYS A 1043 10.27 27.05 -16.78
N LYS A 1044 10.39 26.47 -15.58
CA LYS A 1044 11.28 25.33 -15.29
C LYS A 1044 10.63 23.98 -15.57
N LEU A 1045 9.34 23.95 -15.93
CA LEU A 1045 8.55 22.75 -16.16
C LEU A 1045 8.00 22.69 -17.60
N PRO A 1046 8.83 22.78 -18.65
CA PRO A 1046 8.38 23.07 -20.02
C PRO A 1046 7.52 21.97 -20.68
N ASN A 1047 7.66 20.71 -20.26
CA ASN A 1047 7.01 19.55 -20.87
C ASN A 1047 5.89 18.96 -19.99
N LEU A 1048 5.38 19.75 -19.03
CA LEU A 1048 4.32 19.32 -18.14
C LEU A 1048 3.00 19.16 -18.91
N ARG A 1049 2.36 18.00 -18.79
CA ARG A 1049 1.08 17.67 -19.43
C ARG A 1049 -0.12 17.81 -18.48
N THR A 1050 0.09 17.55 -17.19
CA THR A 1050 -0.95 17.64 -16.17
C THR A 1050 -0.46 18.42 -14.96
N LEU A 1051 -1.22 19.44 -14.57
CA LEU A 1051 -0.94 20.27 -13.40
C LEU A 1051 -2.19 20.37 -12.52
N VAL A 1052 -2.06 20.02 -11.26
CA VAL A 1052 -3.04 20.36 -10.22
C VAL A 1052 -2.34 21.31 -9.26
N CYS A 1053 -2.92 22.48 -9.01
CA CYS A 1053 -2.28 23.48 -8.17
C CYS A 1053 -3.23 24.24 -7.25
N HIS A 1054 -2.72 24.61 -6.09
CA HIS A 1054 -3.33 25.51 -5.12
C HIS A 1054 -2.69 26.89 -5.23
N LEU A 1055 -3.51 27.92 -5.36
CA LEU A 1055 -3.07 29.31 -5.38
C LEU A 1055 -3.39 29.95 -4.03
N ASP A 1056 -2.35 30.23 -3.25
CA ASP A 1056 -2.44 30.93 -1.96
C ASP A 1056 -1.72 32.28 -2.08
N LEU A 1057 -2.49 33.29 -2.48
CA LEU A 1057 -1.98 34.61 -2.81
C LEU A 1057 -2.57 35.59 -1.79
N GLY A 1058 -1.74 36.34 -1.08
CA GLY A 1058 -2.21 37.39 -0.18
C GLY A 1058 -3.10 38.41 -0.92
N GLY A 1059 -4.00 39.07 -0.18
CA GLY A 1059 -5.05 39.96 -0.73
C GLY A 1059 -4.60 40.88 -1.87
N GLY A 1060 -5.26 40.80 -3.04
CA GLY A 1060 -5.04 41.70 -4.18
C GLY A 1060 -5.56 41.18 -5.54
N GLU A 1061 -5.38 41.98 -6.60
CA GLU A 1061 -5.53 41.54 -8.00
C GLU A 1061 -4.22 40.87 -8.46
N CYS A 1062 -4.32 39.69 -9.07
CA CYS A 1062 -3.17 38.90 -9.48
C CYS A 1062 -3.34 38.30 -10.88
N THR A 1063 -2.40 38.56 -11.77
CA THR A 1063 -2.32 37.87 -13.07
C THR A 1063 -1.49 36.60 -12.94
N VAL A 1064 -2.07 35.49 -13.36
CA VAL A 1064 -1.50 34.14 -13.30
C VAL A 1064 -1.28 33.66 -14.73
N ASP A 1065 -0.02 33.49 -15.12
CA ASP A 1065 0.39 33.16 -16.49
C ASP A 1065 0.88 31.71 -16.62
N PHE A 1066 0.07 30.85 -17.26
CA PHE A 1066 0.40 29.47 -17.59
C PHE A 1066 0.87 29.29 -19.04
N ILE A 1067 0.96 30.35 -19.85
CA ILE A 1067 1.42 30.29 -21.24
C ILE A 1067 2.76 29.56 -21.40
N PRO A 1068 3.76 29.65 -20.49
CA PRO A 1068 5.01 28.92 -20.67
C PRO A 1068 4.86 27.38 -20.71
N LEU A 1069 3.75 26.81 -20.23
CA LEU A 1069 3.46 25.37 -20.25
C LEU A 1069 2.80 24.96 -21.57
N ASN A 1070 3.57 25.01 -22.66
CA ASN A 1070 3.02 24.77 -23.99
C ASN A 1070 2.54 23.33 -24.24
N GLN A 1071 2.94 22.36 -23.41
CA GLN A 1071 2.51 20.95 -23.52
C GLN A 1071 1.36 20.59 -22.56
N LEU A 1072 0.84 21.56 -21.80
CA LEU A 1072 -0.20 21.31 -20.80
C LEU A 1072 -1.52 20.93 -21.46
N GLU A 1073 -2.04 19.75 -21.11
CA GLU A 1073 -3.30 19.21 -21.61
C GLU A 1073 -4.40 19.27 -20.55
N SER A 1074 -4.08 19.11 -19.26
CA SER A 1074 -5.04 19.16 -18.15
C SER A 1074 -4.55 20.07 -17.03
N LEU A 1075 -5.44 20.96 -16.57
CA LEU A 1075 -5.15 21.93 -15.53
C LEU A 1075 -6.30 21.99 -14.52
N PHE A 1076 -5.97 21.73 -13.26
CA PHE A 1076 -6.89 21.87 -12.13
C PHE A 1076 -6.38 22.96 -11.19
N ILE A 1077 -7.19 23.99 -10.96
CA ILE A 1077 -6.83 25.14 -10.12
C ILE A 1077 -7.77 25.20 -8.94
N THR A 1078 -7.22 25.26 -7.74
CA THR A 1078 -7.95 25.65 -6.54
C THR A 1078 -7.35 26.92 -5.97
N THR A 1079 -8.17 27.89 -5.53
CA THR A 1079 -7.64 29.08 -4.85
C THR A 1079 -8.06 29.13 -3.39
N ARG A 1080 -7.16 29.63 -2.53
CA ARG A 1080 -7.46 29.95 -1.13
C ARG A 1080 -7.64 31.47 -1.01
N GLY A 1081 -8.85 31.91 -0.61
CA GLY A 1081 -9.16 33.32 -0.37
C GLY A 1081 -10.09 33.98 -1.40
N ARG A 1082 -10.30 35.31 -1.27
CA ARG A 1082 -11.23 36.10 -2.11
C ARG A 1082 -10.48 37.06 -3.06
N ASN A 1083 -9.44 36.57 -3.71
CA ASN A 1083 -8.65 37.39 -4.63
C ASN A 1083 -9.32 37.51 -6.00
N LEU A 1084 -8.96 38.55 -6.74
CA LEU A 1084 -9.33 38.71 -8.13
C LEU A 1084 -8.20 38.16 -9.00
N PHE A 1085 -8.44 37.02 -9.64
CA PHE A 1085 -7.47 36.41 -10.55
C PHE A 1085 -7.77 36.80 -11.99
N GLN A 1086 -6.71 37.03 -12.75
CA GLN A 1086 -6.76 37.02 -14.21
C GLN A 1086 -5.85 35.89 -14.71
N PHE A 1087 -6.43 34.91 -15.40
CA PHE A 1087 -5.70 33.74 -15.88
C PHE A 1087 -5.32 33.89 -17.35
N ARG A 1088 -4.12 33.40 -17.69
CA ARG A 1088 -3.71 33.20 -19.08
C ARG A 1088 -3.36 31.74 -19.29
N PHE A 1089 -4.14 31.08 -20.15
CA PHE A 1089 -4.04 29.65 -20.41
C PHE A 1089 -3.26 29.33 -21.70
N PRO A 1090 -2.56 28.19 -21.75
CA PRO A 1090 -1.92 27.70 -22.98
C PRO A 1090 -2.95 27.14 -23.97
N GLN A 1091 -2.63 27.16 -25.27
CA GLN A 1091 -3.56 26.77 -26.34
C GLN A 1091 -3.81 25.26 -26.49
N ASN A 1092 -2.94 24.42 -25.92
CA ASN A 1092 -3.05 22.95 -26.01
C ASN A 1092 -3.92 22.33 -24.90
N LEU A 1093 -4.50 23.16 -24.04
CA LEU A 1093 -5.34 22.72 -22.92
C LEU A 1093 -6.61 22.06 -23.44
N LYS A 1094 -6.88 20.83 -22.97
CA LYS A 1094 -8.05 20.00 -23.29
C LYS A 1094 -9.02 19.90 -22.11
N ASP A 1095 -8.50 19.93 -20.88
CA ASP A 1095 -9.29 19.78 -19.66
C ASP A 1095 -8.94 20.90 -18.67
N LEU A 1096 -9.95 21.66 -18.25
CA LEU A 1096 -9.79 22.76 -17.31
C LEU A 1096 -10.81 22.63 -16.18
N CYS A 1097 -10.31 22.60 -14.95
CA CYS A 1097 -11.13 22.65 -13.75
C CYS A 1097 -10.75 23.86 -12.89
N LEU A 1098 -11.76 24.65 -12.52
CA LEU A 1098 -11.63 25.87 -11.72
C LEU A 1098 -12.45 25.74 -10.44
N CYS A 1099 -11.77 25.52 -9.32
CA CYS A 1099 -12.37 25.39 -7.99
C CYS A 1099 -12.07 26.62 -7.12
N SER A 1100 -13.11 27.16 -6.49
CA SER A 1100 -13.02 28.30 -5.55
C SER A 1100 -12.21 29.51 -6.06
N THR A 1101 -12.26 29.87 -7.35
CA THR A 1101 -11.47 30.95 -7.99
C THR A 1101 -12.10 32.35 -7.92
N CYS A 1102 -13.40 32.48 -7.65
CA CYS A 1102 -14.13 33.76 -7.57
C CYS A 1102 -14.02 34.67 -8.83
N LEU A 1103 -13.88 34.09 -10.02
CA LEU A 1103 -13.78 34.85 -11.29
C LEU A 1103 -15.08 35.60 -11.64
N PRO A 1104 -15.00 36.70 -12.39
CA PRO A 1104 -16.17 37.25 -13.08
C PRO A 1104 -16.53 36.39 -14.30
N TRP A 1105 -17.82 36.32 -14.63
CA TRP A 1105 -18.30 35.53 -15.78
C TRP A 1105 -17.68 35.96 -17.12
N SER A 1106 -17.29 37.22 -17.29
CA SER A 1106 -16.58 37.69 -18.49
C SER A 1106 -15.24 37.00 -18.71
N GLU A 1107 -14.50 36.68 -17.64
CA GLU A 1107 -13.23 35.94 -17.73
C GLU A 1107 -13.50 34.45 -18.01
N VAL A 1108 -14.63 33.91 -17.53
CA VAL A 1108 -15.08 32.55 -17.87
C VAL A 1108 -15.45 32.46 -19.35
N SER A 1109 -16.16 33.44 -19.91
CA SER A 1109 -16.46 33.50 -21.34
C SER A 1109 -15.19 33.56 -22.19
N ALA A 1110 -14.18 34.33 -21.77
CA ALA A 1110 -12.90 34.40 -22.48
C ALA A 1110 -12.14 33.05 -22.57
N ILE A 1111 -12.44 32.08 -21.69
CA ILE A 1111 -11.91 30.70 -21.77
C ILE A 1111 -12.38 30.01 -23.05
N GLY A 1112 -13.56 30.37 -23.58
CA GLY A 1112 -14.11 29.83 -24.83
C GLY A 1112 -13.15 29.96 -26.02
N ARG A 1113 -12.31 31.01 -26.04
CA ARG A 1113 -11.30 31.24 -27.07
C ARG A 1113 -10.22 30.16 -27.17
N LEU A 1114 -10.16 29.21 -26.22
CA LEU A 1114 -9.21 28.10 -26.26
C LEU A 1114 -9.59 27.08 -27.35
N PRO A 1115 -8.72 26.82 -28.33
CA PRO A 1115 -9.08 26.06 -29.53
C PRO A 1115 -9.21 24.54 -29.32
N ASN A 1116 -8.65 24.02 -28.22
CA ASN A 1116 -8.55 22.59 -27.95
C ASN A 1116 -9.30 22.16 -26.68
N LEU A 1117 -10.01 23.07 -26.01
CA LEU A 1117 -10.70 22.76 -24.77
C LEU A 1117 -11.88 21.80 -25.04
N GLU A 1118 -11.83 20.62 -24.42
CA GLU A 1118 -12.83 19.56 -24.54
C GLU A 1118 -13.68 19.42 -23.26
N ALA A 1119 -13.13 19.72 -22.09
CA ALA A 1119 -13.87 19.71 -20.82
C ALA A 1119 -13.62 20.99 -20.01
N LEU A 1120 -14.70 21.55 -19.46
CA LEU A 1120 -14.68 22.67 -18.53
C LEU A 1120 -15.51 22.33 -17.30
N GLN A 1121 -14.86 22.34 -16.14
CA GLN A 1121 -15.48 22.08 -14.84
C GLN A 1121 -15.35 23.32 -13.97
N LEU A 1122 -16.47 23.83 -13.48
CA LEU A 1122 -16.52 24.97 -12.58
C LEU A 1122 -17.18 24.50 -11.27
N ASP A 1123 -16.46 24.54 -10.15
CA ASP A 1123 -16.91 23.89 -8.89
C ASP A 1123 -16.69 24.74 -7.62
N LEU A 1124 -17.64 24.70 -6.67
CA LEU A 1124 -17.57 25.31 -5.33
C LEU A 1124 -17.09 26.78 -5.35
N ASN A 1125 -17.80 27.64 -6.07
CA ASN A 1125 -17.38 29.01 -6.40
C ASN A 1125 -18.42 30.10 -6.09
N GLU A 1126 -17.98 31.22 -5.48
CA GLU A 1126 -18.71 32.50 -5.49
C GLU A 1126 -18.31 33.31 -6.75
N TYR A 1127 -18.79 32.93 -7.95
CA TYR A 1127 -18.55 33.73 -9.18
C TYR A 1127 -19.19 35.12 -9.07
N LYS A 1128 -18.50 36.13 -9.60
CA LYS A 1128 -18.97 37.51 -9.56
C LYS A 1128 -19.99 37.80 -10.67
N GLY A 1129 -21.21 38.11 -10.25
CA GLY A 1129 -22.32 38.47 -11.13
C GLY A 1129 -23.40 37.40 -11.18
N GLU A 1130 -24.61 37.82 -11.56
CA GLU A 1130 -25.80 36.97 -11.66
C GLU A 1130 -26.02 36.45 -13.09
N ASN A 1131 -25.31 37.00 -14.07
CA ASN A 1131 -25.48 36.69 -15.49
C ASN A 1131 -24.16 36.18 -16.08
N TRP A 1132 -24.23 35.03 -16.74
CA TRP A 1132 -23.20 34.54 -17.64
C TRP A 1132 -23.62 34.79 -19.08
N ASP A 1133 -23.05 35.82 -19.68
CA ASP A 1133 -23.30 36.20 -21.06
C ASP A 1133 -22.06 35.84 -21.91
N ILE A 1134 -22.27 35.08 -22.99
CA ILE A 1134 -21.22 34.72 -23.95
C ILE A 1134 -21.27 35.72 -25.10
N GLU A 1135 -20.16 36.42 -25.33
CA GLU A 1135 -20.03 37.41 -26.41
C GLU A 1135 -19.77 36.70 -27.75
N GLU A 1136 -20.06 37.37 -28.89
CA GLU A 1136 -19.88 36.79 -30.24
C GLU A 1136 -18.46 36.27 -30.53
N GLU A 1137 -17.44 36.79 -29.83
CA GLU A 1137 -16.03 36.39 -29.99
C GLU A 1137 -15.59 35.23 -29.07
N ASP A 1138 -16.47 34.78 -28.16
CA ASP A 1138 -16.16 33.88 -27.03
C ASP A 1138 -16.78 32.47 -27.17
N THR A 1139 -16.82 31.94 -28.40
CA THR A 1139 -17.38 30.61 -28.72
C THR A 1139 -16.52 29.46 -28.19
N PHE A 1140 -17.11 28.34 -27.77
CA PHE A 1140 -16.42 27.13 -27.28
C PHE A 1140 -16.35 26.00 -28.35
N PRO A 1141 -15.37 25.99 -29.26
CA PRO A 1141 -15.43 25.21 -30.50
C PRO A 1141 -15.39 23.68 -30.32
N LYS A 1142 -14.63 23.19 -29.33
CA LYS A 1142 -14.42 21.74 -29.10
C LYS A 1142 -14.96 21.25 -27.76
N LEU A 1143 -15.67 22.09 -27.01
CA LEU A 1143 -16.14 21.73 -25.68
C LEU A 1143 -17.19 20.62 -25.78
N ARG A 1144 -16.86 19.46 -25.21
CA ARG A 1144 -17.68 18.24 -25.16
C ARG A 1144 -18.36 18.09 -23.81
N VAL A 1145 -17.71 18.52 -22.72
CA VAL A 1145 -18.26 18.44 -21.37
C VAL A 1145 -18.24 19.80 -20.69
N LEU A 1146 -19.40 20.18 -20.15
CA LEU A 1146 -19.53 21.34 -19.27
C LEU A 1146 -20.15 20.91 -17.95
N GLU A 1147 -19.44 21.17 -16.85
CA GLU A 1147 -19.90 20.92 -15.49
C GLU A 1147 -19.96 22.25 -14.72
N LEU A 1148 -21.13 22.54 -14.16
CA LEU A 1148 -21.38 23.68 -13.28
C LEU A 1148 -21.87 23.14 -11.94
N ASP A 1149 -21.01 23.14 -10.93
CA ASP A 1149 -21.34 22.69 -9.58
C ASP A 1149 -21.21 23.83 -8.54
N GLY A 1150 -22.26 24.02 -7.75
CA GLY A 1150 -22.28 25.01 -6.66
C GLY A 1150 -22.44 26.47 -7.11
N MET A 1151 -23.07 26.74 -8.26
CA MET A 1151 -23.29 28.10 -8.78
C MET A 1151 -24.43 28.83 -8.07
N ALA A 1152 -24.25 29.18 -6.80
CA ALA A 1152 -25.33 29.75 -5.98
C ALA A 1152 -25.82 31.14 -6.46
N SER A 1153 -24.98 31.94 -7.12
CA SER A 1153 -25.30 33.31 -7.57
C SER A 1153 -25.79 33.41 -9.02
N LEU A 1154 -25.60 32.37 -9.84
CA LEU A 1154 -25.95 32.40 -11.26
C LEU A 1154 -27.48 32.36 -11.43
N GLU A 1155 -28.06 33.42 -12.01
CA GLU A 1155 -29.49 33.50 -12.31
C GLU A 1155 -29.80 33.31 -13.80
N ARG A 1156 -28.99 33.90 -14.68
CA ARG A 1156 -29.18 33.88 -16.14
C ARG A 1156 -27.92 33.39 -16.84
N TRP A 1157 -28.11 32.51 -17.81
CA TRP A 1157 -27.08 32.05 -18.73
C TRP A 1157 -27.57 32.33 -20.15
N THR A 1158 -26.87 33.19 -20.89
CA THR A 1158 -27.25 33.60 -22.24
C THR A 1158 -26.12 33.42 -23.25
N THR A 1159 -26.49 33.08 -24.48
CA THR A 1159 -25.61 32.84 -25.62
C THR A 1159 -25.88 33.88 -26.70
N ALA A 1160 -24.83 34.37 -27.35
CA ALA A 1160 -24.97 35.32 -28.46
C ALA A 1160 -25.29 34.61 -29.78
N SER A 1161 -24.89 33.34 -29.91
CA SER A 1161 -25.02 32.57 -31.15
C SER A 1161 -25.59 31.17 -30.93
N ASP A 1162 -26.28 30.69 -31.97
CA ASP A 1162 -26.48 29.28 -32.34
C ASP A 1162 -25.28 28.39 -31.97
N ASP A 1163 -24.09 28.90 -32.32
CA ASP A 1163 -22.86 28.13 -32.42
C ASP A 1163 -21.84 28.35 -31.30
N ASP A 1164 -22.30 28.81 -30.13
CA ASP A 1164 -21.44 28.99 -28.96
C ASP A 1164 -20.96 27.64 -28.38
N PHE A 1165 -21.72 26.54 -28.56
CA PHE A 1165 -21.40 25.19 -28.07
C PHE A 1165 -21.60 24.09 -29.14
N PRO A 1166 -20.83 24.06 -30.24
CA PRO A 1166 -21.08 23.16 -31.38
C PRO A 1166 -20.77 21.69 -31.12
N SER A 1167 -19.93 21.37 -30.13
CA SER A 1167 -19.42 20.01 -29.88
C SER A 1167 -19.93 19.39 -28.56
N ILE A 1168 -20.89 20.01 -27.88
CA ILE A 1168 -21.31 19.60 -26.54
C ILE A 1168 -21.95 18.21 -26.57
N GLU A 1169 -21.46 17.31 -25.71
CA GLU A 1169 -21.92 15.93 -25.54
C GLU A 1169 -22.57 15.74 -24.17
N THR A 1170 -22.05 16.40 -23.12
CA THR A 1170 -22.49 16.21 -21.73
C THR A 1170 -22.62 17.55 -21.01
N LEU A 1171 -23.75 17.76 -20.34
CA LEU A 1171 -24.00 18.90 -19.45
C LEU A 1171 -24.30 18.40 -18.04
N ILE A 1172 -23.56 18.87 -17.04
CA ILE A 1172 -23.77 18.53 -15.62
C ILE A 1172 -24.03 19.81 -14.84
N LEU A 1173 -25.17 19.87 -14.13
CA LEU A 1173 -25.58 20.98 -13.27
C LEU A 1173 -25.79 20.46 -11.84
N GLY A 1174 -24.91 20.85 -10.93
CA GLY A 1174 -24.99 20.54 -9.50
C GLY A 1174 -25.25 21.79 -8.67
N TYR A 1175 -26.21 21.73 -7.74
CA TYR A 1175 -26.44 22.77 -6.72
C TYR A 1175 -26.56 24.23 -7.24
N CYS A 1176 -27.01 24.41 -8.49
CA CYS A 1176 -27.21 25.69 -9.17
C CYS A 1176 -28.60 26.26 -8.87
N ASN A 1177 -28.86 26.58 -7.59
CA ASN A 1177 -30.19 26.88 -7.05
C ASN A 1177 -30.92 28.09 -7.68
N CYS A 1178 -30.16 29.05 -8.22
CA CYS A 1178 -30.69 30.31 -8.73
C CYS A 1178 -30.90 30.32 -10.24
N LEU A 1179 -30.27 29.40 -10.97
CA LEU A 1179 -30.25 29.36 -12.43
C LEU A 1179 -31.67 29.09 -12.95
N LYS A 1180 -32.21 29.99 -13.76
CA LYS A 1180 -33.61 29.91 -14.21
C LYS A 1180 -33.79 28.96 -15.38
N GLU A 1181 -32.96 29.05 -16.40
CA GLU A 1181 -33.13 28.34 -17.67
C GLU A 1181 -31.76 27.99 -18.27
N ILE A 1182 -31.72 26.95 -19.09
CA ILE A 1182 -30.56 26.53 -19.88
C ILE A 1182 -30.71 27.14 -21.29
N PRO A 1183 -29.62 27.67 -21.91
CA PRO A 1183 -29.69 28.23 -23.26
C PRO A 1183 -30.26 27.25 -24.28
N SER A 1184 -31.20 27.72 -25.09
CA SER A 1184 -31.87 26.92 -26.12
C SER A 1184 -30.94 26.45 -27.24
N CYS A 1185 -29.77 27.07 -27.42
CA CYS A 1185 -28.77 26.61 -28.41
C CYS A 1185 -28.29 25.18 -28.13
N ILE A 1186 -28.22 24.78 -26.85
CA ILE A 1186 -27.86 23.42 -26.41
C ILE A 1186 -28.94 22.41 -26.82
N ALA A 1187 -30.21 22.82 -26.80
CA ALA A 1187 -31.35 22.01 -27.21
C ALA A 1187 -31.27 21.56 -28.67
N GLN A 1188 -30.56 22.29 -29.52
CA GLN A 1188 -30.49 22.04 -30.97
C GLN A 1188 -29.28 21.19 -31.38
N ARG A 1189 -28.43 20.75 -30.44
CA ARG A 1189 -27.16 20.06 -30.74
C ARG A 1189 -27.37 18.56 -30.88
N SER A 1190 -27.12 18.01 -32.06
CA SER A 1190 -27.23 16.57 -32.31
C SER A 1190 -26.14 15.73 -31.64
N THR A 1191 -25.10 16.38 -31.11
CA THR A 1191 -24.00 15.72 -30.38
C THR A 1191 -24.35 15.43 -28.93
N LEU A 1192 -25.42 16.01 -28.39
CA LEU A 1192 -25.79 15.91 -26.98
C LEU A 1192 -26.19 14.46 -26.63
N GLN A 1193 -25.51 13.89 -25.64
CA GLN A 1193 -25.68 12.50 -25.21
C GLN A 1193 -26.23 12.42 -23.78
N MET A 1194 -25.87 13.37 -22.92
CA MET A 1194 -26.24 13.34 -21.50
C MET A 1194 -26.51 14.73 -20.92
N ILE A 1195 -27.56 14.83 -20.09
CA ILE A 1195 -27.78 15.95 -19.16
C ILE A 1195 -27.96 15.38 -17.76
N GLU A 1196 -27.17 15.84 -16.80
CA GLU A 1196 -27.34 15.52 -15.38
C GLU A 1196 -27.64 16.80 -14.59
N VAL A 1197 -28.72 16.77 -13.80
CA VAL A 1197 -29.15 17.88 -12.97
C VAL A 1197 -29.36 17.38 -11.56
N LYS A 1198 -28.67 17.98 -10.59
CA LYS A 1198 -28.73 17.65 -9.18
C LYS A 1198 -29.00 18.91 -8.37
N ASP A 1199 -30.10 18.93 -7.63
CA ASP A 1199 -30.50 20.02 -6.74
C ASP A 1199 -30.53 21.41 -7.44
N CYS A 1200 -31.15 21.47 -8.63
CA CYS A 1200 -31.34 22.69 -9.39
C CYS A 1200 -32.83 22.89 -9.74
N PRO A 1201 -33.67 23.33 -8.78
CA PRO A 1201 -35.13 23.21 -8.92
C PRO A 1201 -35.77 24.10 -10.00
N ARG A 1202 -35.06 25.15 -10.45
CA ARG A 1202 -35.60 26.15 -11.38
C ARG A 1202 -35.41 25.80 -12.86
N VAL A 1203 -34.41 24.99 -13.20
CA VAL A 1203 -34.09 24.64 -14.59
C VAL A 1203 -34.94 23.50 -15.16
N PHE A 1204 -35.77 22.84 -14.34
CA PHE A 1204 -36.51 21.65 -14.75
C PHE A 1204 -37.42 21.85 -15.97
N ASP A 1205 -38.06 23.00 -16.10
CA ASP A 1205 -38.93 23.29 -17.25
C ASP A 1205 -38.12 23.43 -18.54
N SER A 1206 -36.95 24.07 -18.47
CA SER A 1206 -36.02 24.19 -19.59
C SER A 1206 -35.41 22.84 -19.99
N VAL A 1207 -35.09 21.96 -19.04
CA VAL A 1207 -34.61 20.60 -19.32
C VAL A 1207 -35.67 19.77 -20.06
N LYS A 1208 -36.95 19.91 -19.69
CA LYS A 1208 -38.06 19.25 -20.40
C LYS A 1208 -38.20 19.77 -21.83
N GLU A 1209 -38.11 21.08 -22.03
CA GLU A 1209 -38.15 21.67 -23.37
C GLU A 1209 -36.98 21.18 -24.25
N ILE A 1210 -35.78 21.06 -23.67
CA ILE A 1210 -34.61 20.47 -24.35
C ILE A 1210 -34.88 19.03 -24.74
N HIS A 1211 -35.46 18.23 -23.84
CA HIS A 1211 -35.81 16.84 -24.11
C HIS A 1211 -36.81 16.71 -25.27
N GLU A 1212 -37.89 17.51 -25.24
CA GLU A 1212 -38.89 17.54 -26.31
C GLU A 1212 -38.27 17.96 -27.65
N THR A 1213 -37.43 18.99 -27.64
CA THR A 1213 -36.72 19.46 -28.83
C THR A 1213 -35.80 18.37 -29.41
N GLN A 1214 -35.00 17.71 -28.58
CA GLN A 1214 -34.09 16.64 -29.00
C GLN A 1214 -34.83 15.43 -29.56
N MET A 1215 -36.01 15.11 -29.00
CA MET A 1215 -36.91 14.10 -29.55
C MET A 1215 -37.45 14.48 -30.93
N ASP A 1216 -37.84 15.74 -31.14
CA ASP A 1216 -38.27 16.24 -32.46
C ASP A 1216 -37.14 16.18 -33.50
N TYR A 1217 -35.88 16.33 -33.08
CA TYR A 1217 -34.69 16.13 -33.91
C TYR A 1217 -34.26 14.66 -34.07
N GLY A 1218 -34.97 13.71 -33.44
CA GLY A 1218 -34.72 12.28 -33.56
C GLY A 1218 -33.61 11.72 -32.66
N ASN A 1219 -33.18 12.44 -31.64
CA ASN A 1219 -32.20 11.96 -30.65
C ASN A 1219 -32.89 11.18 -29.53
N GLU A 1220 -33.29 9.95 -29.83
CA GLU A 1220 -33.96 9.06 -28.87
C GLU A 1220 -33.03 8.48 -27.79
N ASP A 1221 -31.71 8.61 -27.97
CA ASP A 1221 -30.68 8.03 -27.09
C ASP A 1221 -30.21 8.99 -25.98
N LEU A 1222 -30.72 10.23 -25.93
CA LEU A 1222 -30.36 11.23 -24.93
C LEU A 1222 -30.69 10.74 -23.50
N ARG A 1223 -29.70 10.71 -22.62
CA ARG A 1223 -29.86 10.33 -21.21
C ARG A 1223 -30.00 11.58 -20.34
N ILE A 1224 -31.15 11.77 -19.70
CA ILE A 1224 -31.37 12.87 -18.76
C ILE A 1224 -31.48 12.30 -17.35
N TYR A 1225 -30.69 12.80 -16.41
CA TYR A 1225 -30.73 12.43 -14.99
C TYR A 1225 -31.15 13.64 -14.17
N LEU A 1226 -32.24 13.51 -13.41
CA LEU A 1226 -32.71 14.50 -12.45
C LEU A 1226 -32.60 13.91 -11.04
N ASP A 1227 -31.78 14.52 -10.18
CA ASP A 1227 -31.51 14.07 -8.81
C ASP A 1227 -31.14 12.58 -8.73
N GLY A 1228 -30.33 12.12 -9.70
CA GLY A 1228 -29.90 10.74 -9.84
C GLY A 1228 -30.94 9.77 -10.40
N GLN A 1229 -32.12 10.25 -10.82
CA GLN A 1229 -33.14 9.45 -11.50
C GLN A 1229 -33.15 9.77 -12.99
N GLN A 1230 -33.08 8.73 -13.82
CA GLN A 1230 -33.17 8.92 -15.26
C GLN A 1230 -34.61 9.31 -15.66
N LEU A 1231 -34.77 10.44 -16.34
CA LEU A 1231 -36.03 10.84 -16.97
C LEU A 1231 -36.33 9.82 -18.08
N THR A 1232 -37.41 9.06 -17.91
CA THR A 1232 -37.86 8.10 -18.93
C THR A 1232 -39.11 8.63 -19.63
N LYS A 1233 -39.47 8.00 -20.74
CA LYS A 1233 -40.49 8.43 -21.72
C LYS A 1233 -41.93 8.59 -21.16
N GLU A 1234 -42.16 8.41 -19.86
CA GLU A 1234 -43.48 8.40 -19.18
C GLU A 1234 -43.63 9.46 -18.09
#